data_AF-A0A536W0C3-F1
#
_entry.id   AF-A0A536W0C3-F1
#
_cell.length_a   1.000
_cell.length_b   1.000
_cell.length_c   1.000
_cell.angle_alpha   90.00
_cell.angle_beta   90.00
_cell.angle_gamma   90.00
#
_symmetry.space_group_name_H-M   'P 1'
#
loop_
_entity.id
_entity.type
_entity.pdbx_description
1 polymer ?
#
loop_
_entity_poly.entity_id
_entity_poly.type
_entity_poly.pdbx_seq_one_letter_code
_entity_poly.pdbx_strand_id
1 'polypeptide(L)'
;MNRLYVAEGTPSVTGAMADHKRSSRTSDIAELVDALAGRIGGRLDSARTPAAADPWLDAVAADLLQHRSASIVVAGDRQPPWVHARIHAINEALGNVGKTVELGAPVAFDAGGDLASLHALASAMAAGKVDSLLIVGGNPVYDAPADLAFGDALARVAWKAHLSLYDDETSFRCNWHVPAAHVLETWGDVRAFDGTVTIQQPCIAPLYDGRSAHEVLSAVVDGLARPAHDVVREFWQRALPRADFDAVWHDALRRGVMDAEAPSPRTPTARHGFPVPASPPGTGIELVFAADPTVGDGRHANNAWLQELPKPLTTLTWDNAALLSPALAERLQIANEDVIEIAVGGRSIKLPAWIVPGHADRSLTVYLGHGRSRAGTVGNGVGADAYALRTSTQFWVSDGVSVTKTGTRYALATTQQHNRMEGRDLVRTVTRDQAASCEESACVPAHEGDPRQSLYPAFAYDDYKWGMSIDLSSCIGCAACTIACQAENNIPVVGKKEVRRGRAMHWIRVDRYYAGDRDRPRTVFQPVPCMQCEHAPCEEVCPVEASVHDAEGLNVQVYNRCIGTRFCSNNCPYKVRRFNFFHYARDEPGLAAQRNPEVTVRMRGVMEKCSYCVQRIATARILADRENRRIADSEVVTACQAVCPTRAIVFGDLNDPASEVNKRKASPFDYALLAELNTRPRTTYLPKITNAIPGLEAT
;
A
#
# COMPACT_ATOMS: atom_id res chain seq x y z
N MET A 1 15.09 -14.34 -13.14
CA MET A 1 14.72 -13.73 -11.84
C MET A 1 15.43 -12.39 -11.73
N ASN A 2 14.72 -11.33 -11.35
CA ASN A 2 15.32 -10.00 -11.20
C ASN A 2 16.25 -9.98 -9.99
N ARG A 3 17.26 -9.09 -10.00
CA ARG A 3 18.01 -8.72 -8.80
C ARG A 3 17.66 -7.28 -8.45
N LEU A 4 17.24 -7.04 -7.22
CA LEU A 4 16.83 -5.71 -6.78
C LEU A 4 17.80 -5.16 -5.73
N TYR A 5 18.41 -4.01 -6.06
CA TYR A 5 19.22 -3.20 -5.16
C TYR A 5 18.41 -1.98 -4.70
N VAL A 6 18.37 -1.73 -3.40
CA VAL A 6 17.68 -0.57 -2.83
C VAL A 6 18.57 0.14 -1.83
N ALA A 7 18.74 1.45 -2.02
CA ALA A 7 19.28 2.34 -1.00
C ALA A 7 18.15 3.25 -0.49
N GLU A 8 17.83 3.16 0.80
CA GLU A 8 16.71 3.90 1.40
C GLU A 8 16.99 4.30 2.85
N GLY A 9 16.42 5.44 3.27
CA GLY A 9 16.52 5.91 4.67
C GLY A 9 15.43 5.34 5.55
N THR A 10 14.20 5.41 5.07
CA THR A 10 13.02 4.81 5.70
C THR A 10 12.79 3.42 5.10
N PRO A 11 12.68 2.35 5.91
CA PRO A 11 12.32 1.03 5.41
C PRO A 11 11.00 1.06 4.63
N SER A 12 10.98 0.49 3.42
CA SER A 12 9.80 0.45 2.56
C SER A 12 9.41 -0.97 2.15
N VAL A 13 8.22 -1.12 1.56
CA VAL A 13 7.80 -2.41 0.97
C VAL A 13 8.72 -2.83 -0.18
N THR A 14 9.26 -1.87 -0.94
CA THR A 14 10.23 -2.13 -2.01
C THR A 14 11.56 -2.62 -1.44
N GLY A 15 12.08 -1.96 -0.40
CA GLY A 15 13.31 -2.39 0.28
C GLY A 15 13.18 -3.74 0.98
N ALA A 16 11.99 -4.10 1.45
CA ALA A 16 11.71 -5.45 1.98
C ALA A 16 11.74 -6.54 0.90
N MET A 17 11.57 -6.18 -0.38
CA MET A 17 11.70 -7.09 -1.52
C MET A 17 13.08 -7.04 -2.18
N ALA A 18 13.96 -6.15 -1.75
CA ALA A 18 15.32 -6.07 -2.27
C ALA A 18 16.14 -7.29 -1.88
N ASP A 19 16.94 -7.79 -2.83
CA ASP A 19 17.97 -8.79 -2.55
C ASP A 19 19.14 -8.14 -1.80
N HIS A 20 19.43 -6.88 -2.13
CA HIS A 20 20.48 -6.09 -1.51
C HIS A 20 19.94 -4.73 -1.08
N LYS A 21 19.83 -4.53 0.24
CA LYS A 21 19.36 -3.28 0.83
C LYS A 21 20.49 -2.57 1.54
N ARG A 22 20.67 -1.28 1.27
CA ARG A 22 21.55 -0.37 1.99
C ARG A 22 20.73 0.67 2.73
N SER A 23 20.87 0.72 4.05
CA SER A 23 20.28 1.78 4.87
C SER A 23 21.15 3.03 4.75
N SER A 24 20.65 4.05 4.05
CA SER A 24 21.34 5.32 3.78
C SER A 24 20.42 6.48 4.11
N ARG A 25 20.93 7.55 4.75
CA ARG A 25 20.11 8.76 4.96
C ARG A 25 19.59 9.26 3.62
N THR A 26 18.40 9.84 3.61
CA THR A 26 17.77 10.33 2.40
C THR A 26 18.62 11.38 1.71
N SER A 27 19.31 12.21 2.50
CA SER A 27 20.27 13.20 2.04
C SER A 27 21.58 12.62 1.47
N ASP A 28 22.01 11.44 1.93
CA ASP A 28 23.25 10.77 1.45
C ASP A 28 23.04 10.01 0.13
N ILE A 29 21.80 9.73 -0.27
CA ILE A 29 21.48 9.03 -1.53
C ILE A 29 21.98 9.81 -2.75
N ALA A 30 22.00 11.13 -2.66
CA ALA A 30 22.43 11.98 -3.76
C ALA A 30 23.93 11.76 -4.10
N GLU A 31 24.78 11.63 -3.07
CA GLU A 31 26.19 11.29 -3.23
C GLU A 31 26.38 9.85 -3.74
N LEU A 32 25.53 8.93 -3.28
CA LEU A 32 25.53 7.54 -3.76
C LEU A 32 25.27 7.46 -5.27
N VAL A 33 24.33 8.24 -5.78
CA VAL A 33 23.98 8.29 -7.21
C VAL A 33 25.11 8.91 -8.03
N ASP A 34 25.75 9.97 -7.55
CA ASP A 34 26.94 10.52 -8.22
C ASP A 34 28.11 9.52 -8.22
N ALA A 35 28.34 8.83 -7.11
CA ALA A 35 29.39 7.79 -7.01
C ALA A 35 29.10 6.58 -7.92
N LEU A 36 27.83 6.22 -8.12
CA LEU A 36 27.41 5.22 -9.10
C LEU A 36 27.67 5.69 -10.53
N ALA A 37 27.33 6.95 -10.83
CA ALA A 37 27.57 7.54 -12.15
C ALA A 37 29.06 7.50 -12.54
N GLY A 38 29.95 7.80 -11.59
CA GLY A 38 31.40 7.71 -11.79
C GLY A 38 31.90 6.28 -12.04
N ARG A 39 31.27 5.25 -11.45
CA ARG A 39 31.61 3.83 -11.68
C ARG A 39 31.12 3.30 -13.01
N ILE A 40 29.98 3.81 -13.52
CA ILE A 40 29.46 3.46 -14.84
C ILE A 40 30.31 4.11 -15.94
N GLY A 41 30.80 5.33 -15.68
CA GLY A 41 31.73 6.07 -16.54
C GLY A 41 31.11 6.68 -17.81
N GLY A 42 31.97 7.21 -18.69
CA GLY A 42 31.59 7.74 -20.00
C GLY A 42 31.28 9.24 -19.95
N ARG A 43 30.16 9.69 -20.55
CA ARG A 43 29.74 11.12 -20.47
C ARG A 43 29.30 11.55 -19.06
N LEU A 44 29.41 10.65 -18.08
CA LEU A 44 29.05 10.83 -16.67
C LEU A 44 30.24 11.27 -15.80
N ASP A 45 31.46 11.31 -16.35
CA ASP A 45 32.76 11.52 -15.67
C ASP A 45 32.93 12.89 -14.94
N SER A 46 31.91 13.75 -14.95
CA SER A 46 31.82 14.96 -14.12
C SER A 46 31.31 14.70 -12.69
N ALA A 47 31.13 13.44 -12.30
CA ALA A 47 30.79 13.07 -10.92
C ALA A 47 31.92 13.50 -9.97
N ARG A 48 31.56 13.95 -8.75
CA ARG A 48 32.54 14.26 -7.71
C ARG A 48 33.45 13.04 -7.51
N THR A 49 34.73 13.33 -7.31
CA THR A 49 35.88 12.44 -7.10
C THR A 49 35.50 11.04 -6.59
N PRO A 50 36.10 9.93 -7.10
CA PRO A 50 35.70 8.58 -6.75
C PRO A 50 35.61 8.42 -5.22
N ALA A 51 34.41 8.14 -4.72
CA ALA A 51 34.23 7.73 -3.33
C ALA A 51 35.15 6.53 -3.04
N ALA A 52 35.55 6.37 -1.78
CA ALA A 52 36.31 5.24 -1.28
C ALA A 52 35.78 3.88 -1.79
N ALA A 53 36.58 2.82 -1.67
CA ALA A 53 36.13 1.46 -1.96
C ALA A 53 34.78 1.18 -1.27
N ASP A 54 33.76 0.85 -2.06
CA ASP A 54 32.39 0.65 -1.61
C ASP A 54 31.88 -0.61 -2.29
N PRO A 55 32.05 -1.79 -1.68
CA PRO A 55 31.74 -3.07 -2.31
C PRO A 55 30.30 -3.18 -2.79
N TRP A 56 29.36 -2.54 -2.09
CA TRP A 56 27.95 -2.50 -2.48
C TRP A 56 27.76 -1.74 -3.79
N LEU A 57 28.33 -0.53 -3.90
CA LEU A 57 28.29 0.24 -5.14
C LEU A 57 29.06 -0.42 -6.29
N ASP A 58 30.21 -1.02 -5.99
CA ASP A 58 31.02 -1.72 -6.99
C ASP A 58 30.24 -2.90 -7.58
N ALA A 59 29.54 -3.67 -6.74
CA ALA A 59 28.66 -4.76 -7.18
C ALA A 59 27.46 -4.26 -7.99
N VAL A 60 26.80 -3.17 -7.56
CA VAL A 60 25.68 -2.56 -8.30
C VAL A 60 26.14 -2.11 -9.68
N ALA A 61 27.25 -1.38 -9.77
CA ALA A 61 27.78 -0.89 -11.03
C ALA A 61 28.17 -2.04 -11.96
N ALA A 62 28.85 -3.07 -11.46
CA ALA A 62 29.21 -4.25 -12.24
C ALA A 62 27.98 -4.97 -12.80
N ASP A 63 26.93 -5.17 -11.98
CA ASP A 63 25.72 -5.88 -12.40
C ASP A 63 24.91 -5.08 -13.44
N LEU A 64 24.82 -3.75 -13.29
CA LEU A 64 24.22 -2.86 -14.27
C LEU A 64 24.98 -2.87 -15.60
N LEU A 65 26.31 -2.85 -15.55
CA LEU A 65 27.18 -2.89 -16.75
C LEU A 65 27.08 -4.23 -17.48
N GLN A 66 26.97 -5.34 -16.74
CA GLN A 66 26.77 -6.68 -17.30
C GLN A 66 25.42 -6.83 -18.00
N HIS A 67 24.38 -6.16 -17.48
CA HIS A 67 23.00 -6.25 -17.98
C HIS A 67 22.52 -4.93 -18.61
N ARG A 68 23.41 -4.27 -19.37
CA ARG A 68 23.07 -3.10 -20.18
C ARG A 68 21.83 -3.37 -21.04
N SER A 69 20.96 -2.39 -21.19
CA SER A 69 19.69 -2.50 -21.94
C SER A 69 18.65 -3.47 -21.37
N ALA A 70 18.95 -4.20 -20.30
CA ALA A 70 18.03 -5.09 -19.58
C ALA A 70 17.98 -4.78 -18.08
N SER A 71 18.37 -3.55 -17.70
CA SER A 71 18.38 -3.04 -16.34
C SER A 71 17.57 -1.75 -16.24
N ILE A 72 17.36 -1.25 -15.03
CA ILE A 72 16.72 0.05 -14.78
C ILE A 72 17.27 0.67 -13.49
N VAL A 73 17.45 1.98 -13.48
CA VAL A 73 17.78 2.77 -12.28
C VAL A 73 16.66 3.78 -12.04
N VAL A 74 16.14 3.86 -10.82
CA VAL A 74 15.04 4.76 -10.44
C VAL A 74 15.35 5.50 -9.13
N ALA A 75 14.81 6.71 -8.96
CA ALA A 75 14.79 7.43 -7.69
C ALA A 75 13.36 7.65 -7.22
N GLY A 76 13.16 7.68 -5.90
CA GLY A 76 11.90 8.13 -5.31
C GLY A 76 11.80 9.65 -5.23
N ASP A 77 10.58 10.15 -5.14
CA ASP A 77 10.21 11.58 -5.23
C ASP A 77 10.82 12.50 -4.16
N ARG A 78 11.41 11.92 -3.11
CA ARG A 78 12.07 12.67 -2.03
C ARG A 78 13.48 13.15 -2.42
N GLN A 79 14.01 12.67 -3.54
CA GLN A 79 15.31 13.08 -4.04
C GLN A 79 15.22 14.45 -4.75
N PRO A 80 16.28 15.27 -4.68
CA PRO A 80 16.27 16.56 -5.35
C PRO A 80 16.26 16.39 -6.89
N PRO A 81 15.72 17.34 -7.66
CA PRO A 81 15.56 17.22 -9.12
C PRO A 81 16.83 16.84 -9.88
N TRP A 82 18.01 17.29 -9.43
CA TRP A 82 19.28 16.95 -10.08
C TRP A 82 19.65 15.47 -9.97
N VAL A 83 19.19 14.76 -8.93
CA VAL A 83 19.38 13.30 -8.78
C VAL A 83 18.55 12.57 -9.84
N HIS A 84 17.30 12.99 -10.07
CA HIS A 84 16.48 12.45 -11.15
C HIS A 84 17.14 12.69 -12.51
N ALA A 85 17.66 13.90 -12.76
CA ALA A 85 18.42 14.20 -13.99
C ALA A 85 19.65 13.29 -14.15
N ARG A 86 20.40 13.03 -13.07
CA ARG A 86 21.54 12.11 -13.08
C ARG A 86 21.11 10.67 -13.39
N ILE A 87 19.99 10.20 -12.84
CA ILE A 87 19.47 8.86 -13.10
C ILE A 87 19.03 8.69 -14.54
N HIS A 88 18.42 9.71 -15.16
CA HIS A 88 18.13 9.67 -16.59
C HIS A 88 19.42 9.56 -17.42
N ALA A 89 20.47 10.29 -17.06
CA ALA A 89 21.78 10.18 -17.71
C ALA A 89 22.43 8.79 -17.50
N ILE A 90 22.27 8.18 -16.32
CA ILE A 90 22.72 6.81 -16.04
C ILE A 90 21.97 5.81 -16.93
N ASN A 91 20.63 5.89 -16.99
CA ASN A 91 19.83 5.00 -17.84
C ASN A 91 20.15 5.16 -19.33
N GLU A 92 20.44 6.39 -19.79
CA GLU A 92 20.94 6.62 -21.15
C GLU A 92 22.29 5.94 -21.37
N ALA A 93 23.26 6.11 -20.45
CA ALA A 93 24.58 5.51 -20.55
C ALA A 93 24.56 3.97 -20.51
N LEU A 94 23.57 3.38 -19.83
CA LEU A 94 23.33 1.93 -19.79
C LEU A 94 22.53 1.40 -20.99
N GLY A 95 22.05 2.29 -21.86
CA GLY A 95 21.24 1.92 -23.03
C GLY A 95 19.84 1.43 -22.67
N ASN A 96 19.27 1.92 -21.56
CA ASN A 96 17.96 1.53 -21.03
C ASN A 96 16.82 2.33 -21.67
N VAL A 97 17.10 3.54 -22.15
CA VAL A 97 16.11 4.42 -22.81
C VAL A 97 15.61 3.78 -24.11
N GLY A 98 14.28 3.66 -24.24
CA GLY A 98 13.61 2.97 -25.35
C GLY A 98 13.58 1.44 -25.24
N LYS A 99 14.01 0.87 -24.10
CA LYS A 99 13.95 -0.57 -23.83
C LYS A 99 13.25 -0.87 -22.51
N THR A 100 13.85 -0.46 -21.39
CA THR A 100 13.31 -0.61 -20.04
C THR A 100 12.82 0.71 -19.46
N VAL A 101 13.27 1.84 -20.02
CA VAL A 101 12.82 3.18 -19.67
C VAL A 101 12.18 3.82 -20.89
N GLU A 102 10.86 3.97 -20.85
CA GLU A 102 10.09 4.70 -21.85
C GLU A 102 9.79 6.10 -21.34
N LEU A 103 10.03 7.12 -22.17
CA LEU A 103 9.83 8.52 -21.82
C LEU A 103 8.77 9.12 -22.74
N GLY A 104 7.58 9.42 -22.21
CA GLY A 104 6.49 10.04 -22.96
C GLY A 104 6.41 11.55 -22.75
N ALA A 105 5.46 12.18 -23.44
CA ALA A 105 5.00 13.50 -23.01
C ALA A 105 4.34 13.39 -21.62
N PRO A 106 4.43 14.42 -20.76
CA PRO A 106 3.75 14.42 -19.47
C PRO A 106 2.27 14.08 -19.63
N VAL A 107 1.84 13.02 -18.96
CA VAL A 107 0.44 12.57 -18.93
C VAL A 107 -0.40 13.46 -18.02
N ALA A 108 0.18 13.85 -16.88
CA ALA A 108 -0.44 14.80 -15.98
C ALA A 108 -0.63 16.12 -16.74
N PHE A 109 -1.86 16.64 -16.72
CA PHE A 109 -2.14 17.99 -17.21
C PHE A 109 -1.39 18.98 -16.31
N ASP A 110 -0.25 19.46 -16.80
CA ASP A 110 0.51 20.51 -16.13
C ASP A 110 -0.13 21.85 -16.47
N ALA A 111 -0.98 22.34 -15.57
CA ALA A 111 -1.51 23.70 -15.64
C ALA A 111 -0.43 24.76 -15.30
N GLY A 112 0.83 24.38 -15.12
CA GLY A 112 1.93 25.21 -14.64
C GLY A 112 2.01 25.32 -13.12
N GLY A 113 1.45 24.35 -12.38
CA GLY A 113 1.29 24.41 -10.93
C GLY A 113 2.41 23.68 -10.18
N ASP A 114 3.38 24.43 -9.64
CA ASP A 114 4.41 23.92 -8.72
C ASP A 114 4.34 24.60 -7.33
N LEU A 115 5.28 24.28 -6.45
CA LEU A 115 5.37 24.96 -5.15
C LEU A 115 5.58 26.48 -5.28
N ALA A 116 6.21 26.95 -6.35
CA ALA A 116 6.39 28.38 -6.60
C ALA A 116 5.06 29.05 -6.95
N SER A 117 4.19 28.39 -7.73
CA SER A 117 2.84 28.87 -8.03
C SER A 117 1.97 28.97 -6.77
N LEU A 118 2.07 27.98 -5.86
CA LEU A 118 1.37 27.99 -4.58
C LEU A 118 1.88 29.12 -3.67
N HIS A 119 3.20 29.33 -3.63
CA HIS A 119 3.81 30.44 -2.91
C HIS A 119 3.36 31.81 -3.47
N ALA A 120 3.33 31.95 -4.79
CA ALA A 120 2.87 33.16 -5.46
C ALA A 120 1.40 33.45 -5.14
N LEU A 121 0.54 32.42 -5.15
CA LEU A 121 -0.85 32.53 -4.73
C LEU A 121 -0.98 32.96 -3.27
N ALA A 122 -0.28 32.30 -2.34
CA ALA A 122 -0.30 32.65 -0.92
C ALA A 122 0.15 34.10 -0.67
N SER A 123 1.21 34.53 -1.37
CA SER A 123 1.71 35.90 -1.31
C SER A 123 0.72 36.92 -1.88
N ALA A 124 0.07 36.60 -3.00
CA ALA A 124 -0.95 37.46 -3.61
C ALA A 124 -2.18 37.61 -2.71
N MET A 125 -2.64 36.52 -2.09
CA MET A 125 -3.72 36.56 -1.10
C MET A 125 -3.34 37.40 0.12
N ALA A 126 -2.13 37.19 0.68
CA ALA A 126 -1.64 37.95 1.83
C ALA A 126 -1.51 39.46 1.53
N ALA A 127 -1.15 39.80 0.28
CA ALA A 127 -1.07 41.17 -0.21
C ALA A 127 -2.43 41.77 -0.61
N GLY A 128 -3.55 41.04 -0.46
CA GLY A 128 -4.88 41.51 -0.83
C GLY A 128 -5.10 41.67 -2.34
N LYS A 129 -4.32 40.98 -3.18
CA LYS A 129 -4.41 41.03 -4.65
C LYS A 129 -5.39 40.00 -5.23
N VAL A 130 -5.99 39.16 -4.38
CA VAL A 130 -6.91 38.10 -4.78
C VAL A 130 -8.29 38.43 -4.20
N ASP A 131 -9.22 38.83 -5.06
CA ASP A 131 -10.59 39.16 -4.66
C ASP A 131 -11.46 37.90 -4.49
N SER A 132 -11.20 36.89 -5.35
CA SER A 132 -11.99 35.66 -5.44
C SER A 132 -11.11 34.43 -5.61
N LEU A 133 -11.40 33.36 -4.88
CA LEU A 133 -10.69 32.07 -4.98
C LEU A 133 -11.68 30.91 -5.02
N LEU A 134 -11.60 30.10 -6.08
CA LEU A 134 -12.26 28.80 -6.16
C LEU A 134 -11.21 27.70 -5.96
N ILE A 135 -11.42 26.86 -4.95
CA ILE A 135 -10.58 25.70 -4.65
C ILE A 135 -11.33 24.45 -5.12
N VAL A 136 -10.70 23.65 -5.97
CA VAL A 136 -11.30 22.43 -6.55
C VAL A 136 -10.52 21.22 -6.04
N GLY A 137 -11.05 20.56 -5.00
CA GLY A 137 -10.37 19.51 -4.28
C GLY A 137 -9.15 20.00 -3.49
N GLY A 138 -8.33 19.06 -3.00
CA GLY A 138 -7.19 19.35 -2.12
C GLY A 138 -7.61 19.82 -0.72
N ASN A 139 -6.64 20.10 0.16
CA ASN A 139 -6.91 20.69 1.47
C ASN A 139 -5.75 21.60 1.92
N PRO A 140 -5.50 22.72 1.21
CA PRO A 140 -4.31 23.55 1.40
C PRO A 140 -4.22 24.25 2.76
N VAL A 141 -5.31 24.38 3.52
CA VAL A 141 -5.21 24.85 4.92
C VAL A 141 -4.49 23.83 5.81
N TYR A 142 -4.54 22.55 5.45
CA TYR A 142 -3.92 21.44 6.17
C TYR A 142 -2.59 21.02 5.56
N ASP A 143 -2.51 20.82 4.24
CA ASP A 143 -1.36 20.17 3.59
C ASP A 143 -0.34 21.13 2.94
N ALA A 144 -0.65 22.43 2.85
CA ALA A 144 0.30 23.40 2.32
C ALA A 144 1.51 23.56 3.26
N PRO A 145 2.71 23.88 2.72
CA PRO A 145 3.88 24.15 3.55
C PRO A 145 3.63 25.21 4.63
N ALA A 146 4.12 24.94 5.84
CA ALA A 146 3.86 25.74 7.04
C ALA A 146 4.47 27.16 6.98
N ASP A 147 5.40 27.41 6.07
CA ASP A 147 5.97 28.74 5.81
C ASP A 147 5.10 29.61 4.90
N LEU A 148 4.11 29.03 4.20
CA LEU A 148 3.17 29.82 3.39
C LEU A 148 2.04 30.44 4.20
N ALA A 149 1.80 29.96 5.43
CA ALA A 149 0.68 30.37 6.28
C ALA A 149 -0.65 30.44 5.50
N PHE A 150 -0.92 29.42 4.67
CA PHE A 150 -1.99 29.45 3.66
C PHE A 150 -3.35 29.80 4.27
N GLY A 151 -3.68 29.25 5.44
CA GLY A 151 -4.93 29.54 6.13
C GLY A 151 -5.09 31.00 6.54
N ASP A 152 -4.00 31.71 6.86
CA ASP A 152 -4.04 33.14 7.23
C ASP A 152 -4.11 34.01 5.97
N ALA A 153 -3.42 33.61 4.91
CA ALA A 153 -3.54 34.24 3.59
C ALA A 153 -4.97 34.10 3.04
N LEU A 154 -5.56 32.91 3.12
CA LEU A 154 -6.95 32.63 2.70
C LEU A 154 -7.98 33.51 3.43
N ALA A 155 -7.73 33.86 4.70
CA ALA A 155 -8.61 34.74 5.47
C ALA A 155 -8.73 36.15 4.86
N ARG A 156 -7.75 36.59 4.07
CA ARG A 156 -7.74 37.90 3.39
C ARG A 156 -8.59 37.95 2.12
N VAL A 157 -8.91 36.79 1.52
CA VAL A 157 -9.71 36.72 0.30
C VAL A 157 -11.19 36.95 0.64
N ALA A 158 -11.82 37.91 -0.05
CA ALA A 158 -13.19 38.32 0.22
C ALA A 158 -14.21 37.24 -0.16
N TRP A 159 -14.09 36.67 -1.36
CA TRP A 159 -14.94 35.57 -1.82
C TRP A 159 -14.12 34.30 -1.99
N LYS A 160 -14.45 33.26 -1.23
CA LYS A 160 -13.76 31.96 -1.31
C LYS A 160 -14.75 30.80 -1.27
N ALA A 161 -14.62 29.90 -2.23
CA ALA A 161 -15.44 28.70 -2.37
C ALA A 161 -14.55 27.45 -2.49
N HIS A 162 -14.98 26.35 -1.88
CA HIS A 162 -14.27 25.08 -1.93
C HIS A 162 -15.21 23.94 -2.35
N LEU A 163 -14.84 23.24 -3.42
CA LEU A 163 -15.48 21.99 -3.84
C LEU A 163 -14.74 20.81 -3.21
N SER A 164 -15.35 20.16 -2.21
CA SER A 164 -14.75 19.03 -1.49
C SER A 164 -15.77 18.00 -1.05
N LEU A 165 -15.33 16.74 -0.95
CA LEU A 165 -16.13 15.62 -0.42
C LEU A 165 -16.41 15.76 1.08
N TYR A 166 -15.56 16.49 1.80
CA TYR A 166 -15.66 16.65 3.25
C TYR A 166 -15.69 18.13 3.60
N ASP A 167 -16.40 18.48 4.68
CA ASP A 167 -16.27 19.79 5.34
C ASP A 167 -14.96 19.85 6.15
N ASP A 168 -13.86 19.94 5.39
CA ASP A 168 -12.49 19.91 5.87
C ASP A 168 -11.96 21.26 6.39
N GLU A 169 -10.69 21.30 6.80
CA GLU A 169 -10.01 22.49 7.31
C GLU A 169 -10.06 23.68 6.34
N THR A 170 -10.01 23.40 5.03
CA THR A 170 -10.12 24.42 3.98
C THR A 170 -11.57 24.88 3.81
N SER A 171 -12.51 23.93 3.70
CA SER A 171 -13.95 24.21 3.57
C SER A 171 -14.45 25.09 4.71
N PHE A 172 -14.05 24.78 5.94
CA PHE A 172 -14.41 25.54 7.13
C PHE A 172 -13.93 26.99 7.11
N ARG A 173 -12.82 27.28 6.42
CA ARG A 173 -12.32 28.65 6.25
C ARG A 173 -12.91 29.35 5.04
N CYS A 174 -13.64 28.67 4.16
CA CYS A 174 -14.28 29.27 2.99
C CYS A 174 -15.66 29.87 3.32
N ASN A 175 -16.14 30.81 2.51
CA ASN A 175 -17.50 31.34 2.62
C ASN A 175 -18.53 30.33 2.08
N TRP A 176 -18.12 29.58 1.05
CA TRP A 176 -18.92 28.57 0.40
C TRP A 176 -18.19 27.23 0.44
N HIS A 177 -18.90 26.20 0.90
CA HIS A 177 -18.54 24.81 0.67
C HIS A 177 -19.54 24.23 -0.32
N VAL A 178 -19.04 23.72 -1.44
CA VAL A 178 -19.83 22.98 -2.41
C VAL A 178 -19.55 21.50 -2.16
N PRO A 179 -20.55 20.69 -1.79
CA PRO A 179 -20.36 19.25 -1.64
C PRO A 179 -19.94 18.65 -2.98
N ALA A 180 -18.79 18.01 -3.03
CA ALA A 180 -18.35 17.31 -4.24
C ALA A 180 -19.11 15.99 -4.41
N ALA A 181 -19.43 15.63 -5.65
CA ALA A 181 -19.85 14.27 -5.99
C ALA A 181 -18.64 13.32 -5.92
N HIS A 182 -18.81 12.14 -5.33
CA HIS A 182 -17.77 11.11 -5.33
C HIS A 182 -17.53 10.58 -6.76
N VAL A 183 -16.35 10.01 -7.03
CA VAL A 183 -16.02 9.46 -8.35
C VAL A 183 -16.98 8.36 -8.85
N LEU A 184 -17.75 7.75 -7.94
CA LEU A 184 -18.78 6.76 -8.25
C LEU A 184 -20.16 7.37 -8.53
N GLU A 185 -20.30 8.69 -8.38
CA GLU A 185 -21.56 9.44 -8.47
C GLU A 185 -21.59 10.42 -9.64
N THR A 186 -20.46 10.63 -10.33
CA THR A 186 -20.35 11.58 -11.43
C THR A 186 -19.65 11.00 -12.64
N TRP A 187 -20.05 11.49 -13.81
CA TRP A 187 -19.30 11.36 -15.05
C TRP A 187 -17.98 12.16 -14.98
N GLY A 188 -16.97 11.63 -15.65
CA GLY A 188 -15.66 12.25 -15.79
C GLY A 188 -14.79 11.42 -16.73
N ASP A 189 -13.55 11.82 -16.86
CA ASP A 189 -12.50 11.02 -17.48
C ASP A 189 -11.22 11.11 -16.65
N VAL A 190 -10.39 10.07 -16.72
CA VAL A 190 -9.06 10.07 -16.13
C VAL A 190 -8.06 9.45 -17.09
N ARG A 191 -6.80 9.79 -16.88
CA ARG A 191 -5.68 9.29 -17.68
C ARG A 191 -4.72 8.52 -16.78
N ALA A 192 -4.46 7.27 -17.12
CA ALA A 192 -3.49 6.41 -16.46
C ALA A 192 -2.05 6.85 -16.78
N PHE A 193 -1.06 6.35 -16.03
CA PHE A 193 0.34 6.79 -16.10
C PHE A 193 1.00 6.64 -17.49
N ASP A 194 0.50 5.74 -18.32
CA ASP A 194 0.94 5.45 -19.70
C ASP A 194 0.21 6.31 -20.75
N GLY A 195 -0.75 7.12 -20.32
CA GLY A 195 -1.58 7.93 -21.20
C GLY A 195 -2.90 7.28 -21.59
N THR A 196 -3.16 6.04 -21.17
CA THR A 196 -4.43 5.35 -21.42
C THR A 196 -5.57 6.14 -20.78
N VAL A 197 -6.60 6.46 -21.57
CA VAL A 197 -7.76 7.20 -21.10
C VAL A 197 -8.87 6.23 -20.71
N THR A 198 -9.53 6.51 -19.60
CA THR A 198 -10.74 5.81 -19.16
C THR A 198 -11.85 6.82 -18.87
N ILE A 199 -13.09 6.44 -19.19
CA ILE A 199 -14.26 7.23 -18.85
C ILE A 199 -14.78 6.78 -17.50
N GLN A 200 -14.81 7.72 -16.55
CA GLN A 200 -15.40 7.51 -15.23
C GLN A 200 -16.92 7.47 -15.36
N GLN A 201 -17.50 6.33 -15.00
CA GLN A 201 -18.94 6.10 -15.04
C GLN A 201 -19.53 6.14 -13.63
N PRO A 202 -20.62 6.90 -13.40
CA PRO A 202 -21.33 6.82 -12.14
C PRO A 202 -21.99 5.45 -11.99
N CYS A 203 -21.76 4.79 -10.85
CA CYS A 203 -22.44 3.55 -10.48
C CYS A 203 -23.75 3.82 -9.73
N ILE A 204 -23.95 5.05 -9.24
CA ILE A 204 -25.13 5.50 -8.50
C ILE A 204 -25.34 7.00 -8.75
N ALA A 205 -26.57 7.49 -8.58
CA ALA A 205 -26.83 8.93 -8.54
C ALA A 205 -26.21 9.56 -7.27
N PRO A 206 -25.83 10.85 -7.29
CA PRO A 206 -25.31 11.53 -6.10
C PRO A 206 -26.25 11.41 -4.90
N LEU A 207 -25.77 10.79 -3.82
CA LEU A 207 -26.61 10.52 -2.64
C LEU A 207 -27.01 11.80 -1.89
N TYR A 208 -26.17 12.83 -1.97
CA TYR A 208 -26.33 14.09 -1.25
C TYR A 208 -26.42 15.30 -2.18
N ASP A 209 -26.84 15.08 -3.43
CA ASP A 209 -26.87 16.13 -4.48
C ASP A 209 -25.51 16.84 -4.66
N GLY A 210 -24.44 16.06 -4.52
CA GLY A 210 -23.06 16.55 -4.73
C GLY A 210 -22.85 17.01 -6.18
N ARG A 211 -21.97 18.00 -6.35
CA ARG A 211 -21.61 18.56 -7.66
C ARG A 211 -20.25 18.06 -8.12
N SER A 212 -20.13 17.80 -9.41
CA SER A 212 -18.86 17.48 -10.05
C SER A 212 -18.02 18.74 -10.26
N ALA A 213 -16.70 18.54 -10.44
CA ALA A 213 -15.82 19.64 -10.86
C ALA A 213 -16.27 20.25 -12.20
N HIS A 214 -16.79 19.44 -13.13
CA HIS A 214 -17.30 19.88 -14.44
C HIS A 214 -18.50 20.83 -14.30
N GLU A 215 -19.47 20.50 -13.45
CA GLU A 215 -20.64 21.34 -13.21
C GLU A 215 -20.27 22.66 -12.55
N VAL A 216 -19.37 22.63 -11.56
CA VAL A 216 -18.92 23.84 -10.88
C VAL A 216 -18.11 24.74 -11.82
N LEU A 217 -17.17 24.17 -12.58
CA LEU A 217 -16.34 24.94 -13.50
C LEU A 217 -17.16 25.50 -14.67
N SER A 218 -18.11 24.75 -15.22
CA SER A 218 -19.02 25.28 -16.24
C SER A 218 -19.90 26.39 -15.70
N ALA A 219 -20.39 26.30 -14.46
CA ALA A 219 -21.13 27.40 -13.84
C ALA A 219 -20.29 28.69 -13.72
N VAL A 220 -19.00 28.55 -13.40
CA VAL A 220 -18.08 29.69 -13.28
C VAL A 220 -17.71 30.28 -14.65
N VAL A 221 -17.45 29.44 -15.65
CA VAL A 221 -16.95 29.87 -16.97
C VAL A 221 -18.09 30.27 -17.92
N ASP A 222 -19.14 29.46 -17.99
CA ASP A 222 -20.25 29.62 -18.94
C ASP A 222 -21.45 30.36 -18.31
N GLY A 223 -21.43 30.59 -16.99
CA GLY A 223 -22.54 31.20 -16.24
C GLY A 223 -23.72 30.26 -15.97
N LEU A 224 -23.63 28.99 -16.37
CA LEU A 224 -24.65 27.96 -16.14
C LEU A 224 -23.98 26.61 -15.86
N ALA A 225 -24.45 25.92 -14.81
CA ALA A 225 -24.01 24.56 -14.53
C ALA A 225 -24.49 23.61 -15.64
N ARG A 226 -23.55 22.92 -16.28
CA ARG A 226 -23.83 21.95 -17.34
C ARG A 226 -23.66 20.52 -16.81
N PRO A 227 -24.53 19.56 -17.19
CA PRO A 227 -24.39 18.18 -16.75
C PRO A 227 -23.00 17.62 -17.10
N ALA A 228 -22.35 16.96 -16.14
CA ALA A 228 -21.00 16.42 -16.31
C ALA A 228 -20.90 15.46 -17.51
N HIS A 229 -21.94 14.63 -17.72
CA HIS A 229 -22.03 13.73 -18.87
C HIS A 229 -21.88 14.48 -20.20
N ASP A 230 -22.61 15.58 -20.37
CA ASP A 230 -22.64 16.32 -21.61
C ASP A 230 -21.31 17.03 -21.85
N VAL A 231 -20.71 17.61 -20.80
CA VAL A 231 -19.38 18.22 -20.86
C VAL A 231 -18.33 17.21 -21.33
N VAL A 232 -18.29 16.02 -20.71
CA VAL A 232 -17.32 14.98 -21.05
C VAL A 232 -17.57 14.43 -22.45
N ARG A 233 -18.82 14.11 -22.79
CA ARG A 233 -19.18 13.56 -24.11
C ARG A 233 -18.88 14.55 -25.23
N GLU A 234 -19.22 15.83 -25.06
CA GLU A 234 -18.90 16.86 -26.06
C GLU A 234 -17.40 17.07 -26.23
N PHE A 235 -16.61 17.03 -25.15
CA PHE A 235 -15.16 17.07 -25.24
C PHE A 235 -14.65 15.93 -26.13
N TRP A 236 -15.10 14.69 -25.89
CA TRP A 236 -14.69 13.52 -26.67
C TRP A 236 -15.21 13.52 -28.10
N GLN A 237 -16.40 14.05 -28.37
CA GLN A 237 -16.91 14.25 -29.74
C GLN A 237 -15.99 15.18 -30.55
N ARG A 238 -15.45 16.23 -29.91
CA ARG A 238 -14.53 17.17 -30.55
C ARG A 238 -13.11 16.62 -30.65
N ALA A 239 -12.64 15.93 -29.61
CA ALA A 239 -11.29 15.36 -29.54
C ALA A 239 -11.13 14.13 -30.44
N LEU A 240 -12.20 13.37 -30.66
CA LEU A 240 -12.25 12.19 -31.54
C LEU A 240 -13.36 12.35 -32.59
N PRO A 241 -13.19 13.24 -33.58
CA PRO A 241 -14.22 13.48 -34.60
C PRO A 241 -14.36 12.24 -35.49
N ARG A 242 -15.41 11.46 -35.24
CA ARG A 242 -15.72 10.21 -35.95
C ARG A 242 -17.19 10.12 -36.32
N ALA A 243 -17.47 9.57 -37.50
CA ALA A 243 -18.84 9.35 -37.96
C ALA A 243 -19.60 8.32 -37.09
N ASP A 244 -18.87 7.37 -36.49
CA ASP A 244 -19.38 6.30 -35.63
C ASP A 244 -19.16 6.57 -34.13
N PHE A 245 -19.04 7.85 -33.72
CA PHE A 245 -18.70 8.23 -32.34
C PHE A 245 -19.59 7.55 -31.29
N ASP A 246 -20.90 7.43 -31.52
CA ASP A 246 -21.79 6.81 -30.55
C ASP A 246 -21.47 5.32 -30.31
N ALA A 247 -21.04 4.59 -31.34
CA ALA A 247 -20.60 3.20 -31.17
C ALA A 247 -19.28 3.13 -30.40
N VAL A 248 -18.32 4.02 -30.71
CA VAL A 248 -17.04 4.13 -30.01
C VAL A 248 -17.23 4.51 -28.55
N TRP A 249 -18.12 5.46 -28.26
CA TRP A 249 -18.46 5.88 -26.90
C TRP A 249 -19.03 4.72 -26.09
N HIS A 250 -20.06 4.02 -26.59
CA HIS A 250 -20.63 2.87 -25.89
C HIS A 250 -19.62 1.73 -25.69
N ASP A 251 -18.76 1.48 -26.68
CA ASP A 251 -17.72 0.47 -26.54
C ASP A 251 -16.67 0.87 -25.50
N ALA A 252 -16.29 2.14 -25.44
CA ALA A 252 -15.39 2.68 -24.42
C ALA A 252 -15.98 2.57 -23.01
N LEU A 253 -17.27 2.87 -22.84
CA LEU A 253 -17.99 2.65 -21.58
C LEU A 253 -17.99 1.17 -21.17
N ARG A 254 -18.18 0.26 -22.13
CA ARG A 254 -18.19 -1.19 -21.87
C ARG A 254 -16.81 -1.74 -21.50
N ARG A 255 -15.76 -1.35 -22.23
CA ARG A 255 -14.37 -1.80 -21.97
C ARG A 255 -13.71 -1.06 -20.81
N GLY A 256 -14.20 0.14 -20.50
CA GLY A 256 -13.59 1.04 -19.52
C GLY A 256 -12.37 1.80 -20.06
N VAL A 257 -12.10 1.79 -21.37
CA VAL A 257 -10.98 2.52 -21.98
C VAL A 257 -11.44 3.20 -23.27
N MET A 258 -11.02 4.45 -23.45
CA MET A 258 -11.29 5.24 -24.66
C MET A 258 -10.21 4.96 -25.70
N ASP A 259 -10.59 4.84 -26.96
CA ASP A 259 -9.66 4.70 -28.09
C ASP A 259 -9.05 6.06 -28.47
N ALA A 260 -8.42 6.69 -27.47
CA ALA A 260 -7.65 7.92 -27.63
C ALA A 260 -6.18 7.58 -27.83
N GLU A 261 -5.49 8.35 -28.67
CA GLU A 261 -4.06 8.17 -28.89
C GLU A 261 -3.29 8.50 -27.60
N ALA A 262 -2.62 7.50 -27.03
CA ALA A 262 -1.70 7.69 -25.92
C ALA A 262 -0.43 8.42 -26.40
N PRO A 263 0.24 9.23 -25.56
CA PRO A 263 1.47 9.89 -25.95
C PRO A 263 2.53 8.88 -26.40
N SER A 264 3.00 9.00 -27.64
CA SER A 264 4.03 8.09 -28.14
C SER A 264 5.33 8.21 -27.31
N PRO A 265 5.99 7.09 -26.97
CA PRO A 265 7.31 7.13 -26.37
C PRO A 265 8.29 7.92 -27.23
N ARG A 266 9.14 8.70 -26.56
CA ARG A 266 10.23 9.49 -27.12
C ARG A 266 11.55 9.00 -26.55
N THR A 267 12.61 9.22 -27.30
CA THR A 267 14.00 8.95 -26.91
C THR A 267 14.78 10.26 -26.78
N PRO A 268 14.44 11.13 -25.80
CA PRO A 268 15.18 12.37 -25.59
C PRO A 268 16.61 12.06 -25.14
N THR A 269 17.55 12.93 -25.53
CA THR A 269 18.93 12.86 -25.03
C THR A 269 19.02 13.51 -23.64
N ALA A 270 19.68 12.84 -22.70
CA ALA A 270 19.86 13.38 -21.37
C ALA A 270 20.75 14.64 -21.42
N ARG A 271 20.37 15.68 -20.68
CA ARG A 271 21.24 16.85 -20.50
C ARG A 271 22.38 16.50 -19.56
N HIS A 272 23.60 16.84 -19.95
CA HIS A 272 24.78 16.81 -19.08
C HIS A 272 25.07 18.23 -18.56
N GLY A 273 25.70 18.34 -17.37
CA GLY A 273 26.12 19.63 -16.81
C GLY A 273 25.01 20.44 -16.13
N PHE A 274 24.12 19.77 -15.39
CA PHE A 274 23.13 20.43 -14.53
C PHE A 274 23.77 20.90 -13.19
N PRO A 275 23.21 21.95 -12.53
CA PRO A 275 23.71 22.40 -11.24
C PRO A 275 23.60 21.30 -10.18
N VAL A 276 24.73 20.92 -9.58
CA VAL A 276 24.79 20.00 -8.44
C VAL A 276 25.23 20.81 -7.21
N PRO A 277 24.46 20.83 -6.10
CA PRO A 277 24.77 21.62 -4.92
C PRO A 277 26.15 21.32 -4.34
N ALA A 278 27.05 22.32 -4.25
CA ALA A 278 28.46 22.15 -3.90
C ALA A 278 28.72 21.52 -2.52
N SER A 279 27.79 21.69 -1.56
CA SER A 279 27.96 21.25 -0.18
C SER A 279 27.52 19.80 0.02
N PRO A 280 28.27 18.99 0.78
CA PRO A 280 27.81 17.68 1.21
C PRO A 280 26.64 17.81 2.19
N PRO A 281 25.83 16.75 2.36
CA PRO A 281 24.79 16.69 3.38
C PRO A 281 25.29 17.03 4.78
N GLY A 282 24.44 17.68 5.58
CA GLY A 282 24.73 17.91 6.99
C GLY A 282 24.96 16.60 7.76
N THR A 283 25.75 16.65 8.84
CA THR A 283 26.06 15.47 9.67
C THR A 283 25.08 15.25 10.83
N GLY A 284 24.14 16.18 11.05
CA GLY A 284 23.10 16.11 12.07
C GLY A 284 21.98 15.12 11.73
N ILE A 285 20.95 15.10 12.59
CA ILE A 285 19.72 14.33 12.35
C ILE A 285 18.94 15.01 11.22
N GLU A 286 18.54 14.25 10.21
CA GLU A 286 17.55 14.67 9.21
C GLU A 286 16.13 14.28 9.63
N LEU A 287 15.15 15.09 9.26
CA LEU A 287 13.72 14.78 9.35
C LEU A 287 13.20 14.53 7.95
N VAL A 288 12.64 13.35 7.73
CA VAL A 288 12.09 12.90 6.44
C VAL A 288 10.57 12.88 6.53
N PHE A 289 9.91 13.55 5.60
CA PHE A 289 8.46 13.50 5.44
C PHE A 289 8.10 12.41 4.44
N ALA A 290 7.16 11.55 4.81
CA ALA A 290 6.64 10.51 3.93
C ALA A 290 5.11 10.47 3.99
N ALA A 291 4.46 10.24 2.85
CA ALA A 291 3.04 9.89 2.86
C ALA A 291 2.82 8.61 3.68
N ASP A 292 1.73 8.56 4.44
CA ASP A 292 1.36 7.35 5.15
C ASP A 292 0.94 6.26 4.14
N PRO A 293 1.43 5.01 4.27
CA PRO A 293 1.12 3.96 3.31
C PRO A 293 -0.37 3.55 3.27
N THR A 294 -1.16 3.97 4.26
CA THR A 294 -2.58 3.61 4.40
C THR A 294 -3.52 4.78 4.09
N VAL A 295 -3.26 5.97 4.65
CA VAL A 295 -4.11 7.16 4.46
C VAL A 295 -3.53 8.21 3.52
N GLY A 296 -2.35 7.96 2.95
CA GLY A 296 -1.70 8.81 1.97
C GLY A 296 -1.29 10.17 2.54
N ASP A 297 -1.75 11.22 1.89
CA ASP A 297 -1.54 12.62 2.27
C ASP A 297 -2.58 13.16 3.27
N GLY A 298 -3.54 12.32 3.70
CA GLY A 298 -4.62 12.70 4.62
C GLY A 298 -5.97 12.90 3.95
N ARG A 299 -6.05 12.82 2.61
CA ARG A 299 -7.32 12.83 1.87
C ARG A 299 -8.22 11.65 2.26
N HIS A 300 -7.62 10.54 2.70
CA HIS A 300 -8.31 9.33 3.15
C HIS A 300 -8.38 9.19 4.67
N ALA A 301 -8.02 10.23 5.45
CA ALA A 301 -7.99 10.15 6.90
C ALA A 301 -9.35 9.81 7.54
N ASN A 302 -10.47 10.11 6.86
CA ASN A 302 -11.80 9.77 7.32
C ASN A 302 -12.27 8.37 6.90
N ASN A 303 -11.41 7.57 6.25
CA ASN A 303 -11.71 6.20 5.87
C ASN A 303 -11.30 5.25 7.00
N ALA A 304 -12.28 4.68 7.69
CA ALA A 304 -12.07 3.81 8.84
C ALA A 304 -11.36 2.48 8.48
N TRP A 305 -11.59 1.93 7.28
CA TRP A 305 -10.86 0.74 6.80
C TRP A 305 -9.36 1.03 6.69
N LEU A 306 -8.99 2.17 6.12
CA LEU A 306 -7.59 2.56 5.94
C LEU A 306 -6.92 3.00 7.25
N GLN A 307 -7.68 3.54 8.21
CA GLN A 307 -7.17 3.84 9.55
C GLN A 307 -6.87 2.57 10.37
N GLU A 308 -7.72 1.54 10.30
CA GLU A 308 -7.47 0.27 10.98
C GLU A 308 -6.42 -0.58 10.26
N LEU A 309 -6.21 -0.38 8.94
CA LEU A 309 -5.25 -1.15 8.15
C LEU A 309 -3.85 -1.09 8.77
N PRO A 310 -3.23 -2.24 9.09
CA PRO A 310 -1.86 -2.26 9.60
C PRO A 310 -0.88 -1.77 8.54
N LYS A 311 -0.10 -0.74 8.89
CA LYS A 311 1.00 -0.25 8.06
C LYS A 311 1.98 -1.40 7.77
N PRO A 312 2.39 -1.66 6.51
CA PRO A 312 3.16 -2.86 6.15
C PRO A 312 4.42 -3.11 6.97
N LEU A 313 5.17 -2.06 7.32
CA LEU A 313 6.48 -2.17 7.98
C LEU A 313 6.37 -2.11 9.50
N THR A 314 5.47 -1.30 10.05
CA THR A 314 5.37 -1.09 11.51
C THR A 314 4.21 -1.84 12.15
N THR A 315 3.25 -2.31 11.35
CA THR A 315 1.96 -2.90 11.77
C THR A 315 1.12 -2.00 12.69
N LEU A 316 1.51 -0.71 12.77
CA LEU A 316 0.76 0.31 13.47
C LEU A 316 -0.56 0.61 12.72
N THR A 317 -1.57 0.92 13.50
CA THR A 317 -2.93 1.30 13.08
C THR A 317 -3.29 2.62 13.73
N TRP A 318 -4.24 3.34 13.16
CA TRP A 318 -4.77 4.62 13.61
C TRP A 318 -3.74 5.77 13.61
N ASP A 319 -2.70 5.74 14.44
CA ASP A 319 -1.79 6.89 14.56
C ASP A 319 -0.62 6.89 13.54
N ASN A 320 0.00 8.06 13.38
CA ASN A 320 1.39 8.18 12.97
C ASN A 320 2.34 8.18 14.19
N ALA A 321 3.61 7.97 13.91
CA ALA A 321 4.69 7.96 14.88
C ALA A 321 5.97 8.51 14.25
N ALA A 322 6.91 8.93 15.09
CA ALA A 322 8.25 9.30 14.67
C ALA A 322 9.12 8.04 14.57
N LEU A 323 9.46 7.63 13.35
CA LEU A 323 10.21 6.41 13.06
C LEU A 323 11.70 6.67 13.12
N LEU A 324 12.43 5.83 13.87
CA LEU A 324 13.88 5.96 14.05
C LEU A 324 14.57 4.61 14.08
N SER A 325 15.88 4.63 13.79
CA SER A 325 16.72 3.44 13.90
C SER A 325 16.92 3.03 15.36
N PRO A 326 17.19 1.74 15.61
CA PRO A 326 17.58 1.26 16.93
C PRO A 326 18.83 1.97 17.47
N ALA A 327 19.85 2.19 16.64
CA ALA A 327 21.07 2.90 17.02
C ALA A 327 20.80 4.36 17.45
N LEU A 328 19.93 5.08 16.72
CA LEU A 328 19.54 6.44 17.09
C LEU A 328 18.73 6.45 18.40
N ALA A 329 17.83 5.48 18.58
CA ALA A 329 17.03 5.34 19.79
C ALA A 329 17.89 5.08 21.03
N GLU A 330 18.92 4.24 20.92
CA GLU A 330 19.89 3.98 21.99
C GLU A 330 20.69 5.23 22.35
N ARG A 331 21.21 5.95 21.34
CA ARG A 331 21.96 7.20 21.53
C ARG A 331 21.13 8.29 22.23
N LEU A 332 19.83 8.34 21.94
CA LEU A 332 18.90 9.32 22.53
C LEU A 332 18.13 8.79 23.76
N GLN A 333 18.36 7.55 24.17
CA GLN A 333 17.64 6.88 25.26
C GLN A 333 16.10 6.92 25.12
N ILE A 334 15.63 6.69 23.88
CA ILE A 334 14.21 6.67 23.49
C ILE A 334 13.75 5.21 23.38
N ALA A 335 12.60 4.89 23.98
CA ALA A 335 11.91 3.62 23.79
C ALA A 335 10.65 3.80 22.92
N ASN A 336 10.09 2.70 22.43
CA ASN A 336 8.78 2.72 21.77
C ASN A 336 7.74 3.38 22.67
N GLU A 337 6.88 4.20 22.07
CA GLU A 337 5.79 4.96 22.71
C GLU A 337 6.25 6.13 23.60
N ASP A 338 7.55 6.39 23.74
CA ASP A 338 8.00 7.64 24.36
C ASP A 338 7.61 8.82 23.47
N VAL A 339 7.01 9.85 24.05
CA VAL A 339 6.67 11.06 23.31
C VAL A 339 7.91 11.93 23.22
N ILE A 340 8.29 12.25 21.99
CA ILE A 340 9.39 13.15 21.66
C ILE A 340 8.86 14.45 21.07
N GLU A 341 9.53 15.55 21.42
CA GLU A 341 9.39 16.82 20.73
C GLU A 341 10.40 16.88 19.60
N ILE A 342 9.90 17.12 18.39
CA ILE A 342 10.68 17.29 17.18
C ILE A 342 10.58 18.76 16.83
N ALA A 343 11.70 19.47 16.82
CA ALA A 343 11.73 20.88 16.46
C ALA A 343 12.70 21.15 15.30
N VAL A 344 12.26 21.98 14.36
CA VAL A 344 12.99 22.41 13.18
C VAL A 344 12.50 23.79 12.72
N GLY A 345 13.42 24.69 12.36
CA GLY A 345 13.08 26.02 11.83
C GLY A 345 12.13 26.84 12.72
N GLY A 346 12.29 26.74 14.05
CA GLY A 346 11.46 27.45 15.04
C GLY A 346 10.05 26.87 15.25
N ARG A 347 9.71 25.75 14.61
CA ARG A 347 8.44 25.04 14.77
C ARG A 347 8.68 23.72 15.49
N SER A 348 7.71 23.24 16.27
CA SER A 348 7.80 21.92 16.91
C SER A 348 6.48 21.18 16.92
N ILE A 349 6.56 19.85 16.92
CA ILE A 349 5.44 18.94 17.14
C ILE A 349 5.84 17.88 18.16
N LYS A 350 4.83 17.22 18.75
CA LYS A 350 5.02 16.08 19.66
C LYS A 350 4.44 14.82 19.04
N LEU A 351 5.25 13.76 18.97
CA LEU A 351 4.85 12.46 18.44
C LEU A 351 5.41 11.32 19.30
N PRO A 352 4.70 10.19 19.44
CA PRO A 352 5.29 8.98 19.98
C PRO A 352 6.39 8.45 19.04
N ALA A 353 7.48 7.99 19.61
CA ALA A 353 8.56 7.34 18.89
C ALA A 353 8.25 5.85 18.61
N TRP A 354 8.68 5.37 17.44
CA TRP A 354 8.58 3.96 17.06
C TRP A 354 9.86 3.48 16.38
N ILE A 355 10.57 2.58 17.03
CA ILE A 355 11.86 2.04 16.61
C ILE A 355 11.62 1.04 15.48
N VAL A 356 12.24 1.28 14.32
CA VAL A 356 12.10 0.44 13.13
C VAL A 356 13.47 -0.15 12.74
N PRO A 357 13.66 -1.47 12.88
CA PRO A 357 14.83 -2.17 12.35
C PRO A 357 15.05 -1.89 10.86
N GLY A 358 16.30 -1.61 10.48
CA GLY A 358 16.67 -1.26 9.10
C GLY A 358 16.54 0.22 8.73
N HIS A 359 16.05 1.07 9.63
CA HIS A 359 16.00 2.51 9.40
C HIS A 359 17.41 3.12 9.46
N ALA A 360 17.70 4.08 8.60
CA ALA A 360 19.00 4.74 8.59
C ALA A 360 19.28 5.48 9.92
N ASP A 361 20.52 5.41 10.40
CA ASP A 361 20.96 6.20 11.55
C ASP A 361 20.95 7.71 11.21
N ARG A 362 20.78 8.55 12.23
CA ARG A 362 20.65 10.01 12.12
C ARG A 362 19.57 10.45 11.13
N SER A 363 18.53 9.63 10.97
CA SER A 363 17.34 9.95 10.17
C SER A 363 16.10 9.64 10.99
N LEU A 364 15.15 10.56 11.00
CA LEU A 364 13.85 10.45 11.64
C LEU A 364 12.78 10.58 10.57
N THR A 365 11.89 9.60 10.42
CA THR A 365 10.77 9.70 9.48
C THR A 365 9.47 10.00 10.21
N VAL A 366 8.67 10.94 9.70
CA VAL A 366 7.30 11.17 10.14
C VAL A 366 6.32 10.96 8.99
N TYR A 367 5.23 10.25 9.26
CA TYR A 367 4.16 10.09 8.26
C TYR A 367 3.21 11.29 8.28
N LEU A 368 2.89 11.77 7.08
CA LEU A 368 1.90 12.79 6.78
C LEU A 368 0.48 12.18 6.78
N GLY A 369 -0.54 13.03 6.73
CA GLY A 369 -1.94 12.59 6.58
C GLY A 369 -2.71 12.31 7.88
N HIS A 370 -2.11 12.62 9.03
CA HIS A 370 -2.69 12.52 10.36
C HIS A 370 -2.80 13.89 11.04
N GLY A 371 -3.38 13.93 12.24
CA GLY A 371 -3.53 15.15 13.04
C GLY A 371 -4.56 16.13 12.50
N ARG A 372 -5.45 15.66 11.61
CA ARG A 372 -6.52 16.48 11.05
C ARG A 372 -7.49 16.92 12.14
N SER A 373 -7.94 18.16 12.05
CA SER A 373 -8.93 18.73 12.96
C SER A 373 -10.36 18.63 12.41
N ARG A 374 -10.49 18.45 11.09
CA ARG A 374 -11.75 18.33 10.35
C ARG A 374 -11.70 17.24 9.27
N ALA A 375 -11.13 16.08 9.57
CA ALA A 375 -11.28 14.91 8.71
C ALA A 375 -12.74 14.38 8.71
N GLY A 376 -13.41 14.39 9.86
CA GLY A 376 -14.73 13.82 10.06
C GLY A 376 -14.83 12.99 11.35
N THR A 377 -15.70 11.99 11.39
CA THR A 377 -15.93 11.18 12.60
C THR A 377 -14.81 10.18 12.90
N VAL A 378 -13.97 9.87 11.92
CA VAL A 378 -12.93 8.83 12.05
C VAL A 378 -11.57 9.43 12.33
N GLY A 379 -11.14 10.42 11.51
CA GLY A 379 -9.76 10.91 11.49
C GLY A 379 -9.46 12.12 12.38
N ASN A 380 -10.46 12.70 13.04
CA ASN A 380 -10.27 13.89 13.87
C ASN A 380 -9.40 13.59 15.09
N GLY A 381 -8.27 14.29 15.22
CA GLY A 381 -7.35 14.16 16.35
C GLY A 381 -6.62 12.81 16.43
N VAL A 382 -6.62 12.02 15.35
CA VAL A 382 -5.86 10.78 15.24
C VAL A 382 -4.43 11.12 14.80
N GLY A 383 -3.43 10.69 15.58
CA GLY A 383 -2.03 11.07 15.35
C GLY A 383 -1.75 12.57 15.57
N ALA A 384 -0.67 13.07 14.97
CA ALA A 384 -0.33 14.49 14.96
C ALA A 384 -0.03 15.01 13.55
N ASP A 385 -0.22 16.31 13.36
CA ASP A 385 -0.05 16.96 12.06
C ASP A 385 1.43 17.26 11.81
N ALA A 386 2.05 16.43 10.95
CA ALA A 386 3.43 16.61 10.54
C ALA A 386 3.62 17.66 9.43
N TYR A 387 2.54 18.11 8.76
CA TYR A 387 2.64 19.21 7.78
C TYR A 387 3.08 20.52 8.44
N ALA A 388 2.79 20.68 9.74
CA ALA A 388 3.22 21.83 10.55
C ALA A 388 4.76 22.03 10.59
N LEU A 389 5.57 21.01 10.28
CA LEU A 389 7.03 21.14 10.19
C LEU A 389 7.56 21.27 8.76
N ARG A 390 6.76 20.94 7.75
CA ARG A 390 7.20 20.91 6.34
C ARG A 390 7.19 22.32 5.75
N THR A 391 8.29 22.73 5.11
CA THR A 391 8.40 24.05 4.46
C THR A 391 8.59 23.93 2.95
N SER A 392 8.39 25.03 2.22
CA SER A 392 8.54 25.06 0.77
C SER A 392 9.99 24.79 0.32
N THR A 393 10.98 25.14 1.15
CA THR A 393 12.42 24.95 0.88
C THR A 393 12.96 23.64 1.41
N GLN A 394 12.37 23.08 2.47
CA GLN A 394 12.70 21.78 3.05
C GLN A 394 11.47 20.87 3.01
N PHE A 395 11.06 20.53 1.78
CA PHE A 395 9.77 19.92 1.53
C PHE A 395 9.72 18.42 1.87
N TRP A 396 10.73 17.65 1.47
CA TRP A 396 10.79 16.21 1.76
C TRP A 396 11.76 15.84 2.87
N VAL A 397 12.82 16.64 3.01
CA VAL A 397 13.89 16.42 3.99
C VAL A 397 14.24 17.76 4.60
N SER A 398 14.29 17.79 5.94
CA SER A 398 14.74 18.93 6.72
C SER A 398 16.02 18.59 7.49
N ASP A 399 16.91 19.57 7.60
CA ASP A 399 18.10 19.50 8.44
C ASP A 399 17.92 20.33 9.73
N GLY A 400 18.96 20.40 10.57
CA GLY A 400 18.92 21.21 11.80
C GLY A 400 17.88 20.75 12.83
N VAL A 401 17.52 19.46 12.80
CA VAL A 401 16.46 18.89 13.64
C VAL A 401 16.97 18.65 15.06
N SER A 402 16.23 19.16 16.04
CA SER A 402 16.42 18.79 17.45
C SER A 402 15.34 17.83 17.91
N VAL A 403 15.75 16.77 18.61
CA VAL A 403 14.86 15.77 19.20
C VAL A 403 15.03 15.77 20.71
N THR A 404 13.95 16.00 21.44
CA THR A 404 13.96 16.03 22.92
C THR A 404 12.89 15.10 23.47
N LYS A 405 13.26 14.23 24.43
CA LYS A 405 12.30 13.36 25.12
C LYS A 405 11.49 14.18 26.13
N THR A 406 10.16 14.06 26.07
CA THR A 406 9.26 14.87 26.91
C THR A 406 9.03 14.29 28.31
N GLY A 407 9.44 13.04 28.55
CA GLY A 407 9.12 12.29 29.78
C GLY A 407 7.71 11.69 29.80
N THR A 408 6.87 11.97 28.80
CA THR A 408 5.53 11.36 28.67
C THR A 408 5.54 10.16 27.72
N ARG A 409 4.56 9.27 27.85
CA ARG A 409 4.36 8.11 26.97
C ARG A 409 2.97 8.12 26.37
N TYR A 410 2.84 7.61 25.14
CA TYR A 410 1.59 7.51 24.42
C TYR A 410 1.42 6.14 23.78
N ALA A 411 0.39 5.41 24.20
CA ALA A 411 0.19 4.04 23.76
C ALA A 411 -0.27 3.98 22.29
N LEU A 412 0.48 3.20 21.51
CA LEU A 412 0.21 2.97 20.08
C LEU A 412 -0.51 1.63 19.89
N ALA A 413 -1.29 1.51 18.81
CA ALA A 413 -2.01 0.28 18.48
C ALA A 413 -1.32 -0.43 17.31
N THR A 414 -0.81 -1.63 17.56
CA THR A 414 -0.24 -2.53 16.55
C THR A 414 -0.98 -3.86 16.52
N THR A 415 -1.15 -4.43 15.32
CA THR A 415 -1.72 -5.78 15.17
C THR A 415 -0.71 -6.90 15.36
N GLN A 416 0.60 -6.59 15.33
CA GLN A 416 1.66 -7.56 15.53
C GLN A 416 2.61 -7.11 16.65
N GLN A 417 2.76 -7.99 17.65
CA GLN A 417 3.59 -7.73 18.83
C GLN A 417 4.98 -8.36 18.72
N HIS A 418 5.06 -9.57 18.15
CA HIS A 418 6.31 -10.32 17.97
C HIS A 418 6.80 -10.15 16.54
N ASN A 419 8.02 -9.63 16.37
CA ASN A 419 8.55 -9.19 15.08
C ASN A 419 9.63 -10.11 14.51
N ARG A 420 9.99 -11.18 15.23
CA ARG A 420 10.96 -12.21 14.83
C ARG A 420 10.26 -13.56 14.75
N MET A 421 10.83 -14.48 13.98
CA MET A 421 10.31 -15.85 13.88
C MET A 421 10.68 -16.72 15.09
N GLU A 422 11.57 -16.27 15.98
CA GLU A 422 12.00 -17.01 17.19
C GLU A 422 12.50 -18.43 16.88
N GLY A 423 13.27 -18.58 15.79
CA GLY A 423 13.81 -19.87 15.34
C GLY A 423 12.78 -20.81 14.69
N ARG A 424 11.52 -20.36 14.51
CA ARG A 424 10.47 -21.14 13.85
C ARG A 424 10.54 -21.00 12.34
N ASP A 425 10.24 -22.08 11.64
CA ASP A 425 10.24 -22.14 10.19
C ASP A 425 8.90 -21.68 9.58
N LEU A 426 8.52 -20.42 9.83
CA LEU A 426 7.24 -19.85 9.38
C LEU A 426 7.30 -19.39 7.92
N VAL A 427 8.31 -18.56 7.62
CA VAL A 427 8.58 -18.04 6.26
C VAL A 427 9.89 -18.62 5.78
N ARG A 428 9.79 -19.57 4.84
CA ARG A 428 10.95 -20.19 4.21
C ARG A 428 11.56 -19.26 3.20
N THR A 429 12.89 -19.16 3.24
CA THR A 429 13.68 -18.40 2.25
C THR A 429 14.70 -19.32 1.62
N VAL A 430 14.80 -19.32 0.30
CA VAL A 430 15.74 -20.15 -0.48
C VAL A 430 16.51 -19.22 -1.42
N THR A 431 17.81 -19.42 -1.63
CA THR A 431 18.52 -18.64 -2.66
C THR A 431 18.21 -19.18 -4.05
N ARG A 432 18.32 -18.34 -5.08
CA ARG A 432 18.14 -18.75 -6.48
C ARG A 432 19.03 -19.92 -6.85
N ASP A 433 20.28 -19.91 -6.39
CA ASP A 433 21.24 -20.98 -6.71
C ASP A 433 20.87 -22.29 -6.00
N GLN A 434 20.40 -22.22 -4.74
CA GLN A 434 19.83 -23.37 -4.03
C GLN A 434 18.60 -23.91 -4.75
N ALA A 435 17.70 -23.03 -5.18
CA ALA A 435 16.50 -23.42 -5.91
C ALA A 435 16.83 -24.07 -7.27
N ALA A 436 17.89 -23.60 -7.94
CA ALA A 436 18.33 -24.14 -9.24
C ALA A 436 19.09 -25.48 -9.11
N SER A 437 19.84 -25.68 -8.03
CA SER A 437 20.64 -26.89 -7.80
C SER A 437 19.85 -28.04 -7.17
N CYS A 438 18.59 -27.80 -6.82
CA CYS A 438 17.86 -28.74 -6.00
C CYS A 438 17.13 -29.81 -6.84
N GLU A 439 17.46 -31.07 -6.59
CA GLU A 439 16.70 -32.22 -7.10
C GLU A 439 15.39 -32.35 -6.29
N GLU A 440 14.27 -32.61 -6.96
CA GLU A 440 12.88 -32.53 -6.45
C GLU A 440 12.63 -33.13 -5.04
N SER A 441 13.44 -34.09 -4.58
CA SER A 441 13.28 -34.79 -3.31
C SER A 441 14.02 -34.17 -2.11
N ALA A 442 14.86 -33.14 -2.30
CA ALA A 442 15.77 -32.62 -1.25
C ALA A 442 15.57 -31.14 -0.87
N CYS A 443 14.64 -30.42 -1.52
CA CYS A 443 14.59 -28.94 -1.46
C CYS A 443 13.95 -28.35 -0.22
N VAL A 444 13.17 -29.16 0.47
CA VAL A 444 12.45 -28.77 1.67
C VAL A 444 12.71 -29.88 2.69
N PRO A 445 13.24 -29.57 3.89
CA PRO A 445 13.33 -30.56 4.95
C PRO A 445 11.93 -31.16 5.15
N ALA A 446 11.83 -32.47 4.98
CA ALA A 446 10.63 -33.24 5.24
C ALA A 446 10.30 -33.16 6.74
N HIS A 447 9.63 -32.08 7.14
CA HIS A 447 8.86 -32.02 8.39
C HIS A 447 7.38 -32.27 8.13
N GLU A 448 7.06 -32.79 6.95
CA GLU A 448 5.81 -33.50 6.73
C GLU A 448 5.88 -34.79 7.53
N GLY A 449 5.33 -34.76 8.76
CA GLY A 449 4.85 -36.00 9.35
C GLY A 449 3.98 -36.69 8.30
N ASP A 450 4.14 -38.01 8.17
CA ASP A 450 3.46 -38.77 7.13
C ASP A 450 1.95 -38.41 7.13
N PRO A 451 1.42 -37.75 6.09
CA PRO A 451 0.02 -37.36 6.07
C PRO A 451 -0.89 -38.59 6.19
N ARG A 452 -0.40 -39.81 5.97
CA ARG A 452 -1.13 -41.07 6.16
C ARG A 452 -1.31 -41.46 7.64
N GLN A 453 -0.61 -40.83 8.59
CA GLN A 453 -0.75 -41.11 10.02
C GLN A 453 -1.86 -40.25 10.63
N SER A 454 -3.10 -40.73 10.50
CA SER A 454 -4.25 -40.23 11.25
C SER A 454 -5.00 -41.40 11.87
N LEU A 455 -5.57 -41.20 13.06
CA LEU A 455 -6.48 -42.18 13.68
C LEU A 455 -7.84 -42.23 12.98
N TYR A 456 -8.16 -41.22 12.16
CA TYR A 456 -9.43 -41.08 11.48
C TYR A 456 -9.31 -41.41 9.98
N PRO A 457 -10.36 -41.98 9.37
CA PRO A 457 -10.40 -42.19 7.93
C PRO A 457 -10.37 -40.85 7.18
N ALA A 458 -9.80 -40.85 5.97
CA ALA A 458 -9.86 -39.69 5.09
C ALA A 458 -11.30 -39.51 4.55
N PHE A 459 -11.74 -38.26 4.46
CA PHE A 459 -12.97 -37.90 3.75
C PHE A 459 -12.65 -37.61 2.28
N ALA A 460 -13.45 -38.15 1.36
CA ALA A 460 -13.32 -37.91 -0.06
C ALA A 460 -14.11 -36.68 -0.48
N TYR A 461 -13.46 -35.74 -1.15
CA TYR A 461 -14.07 -34.52 -1.69
C TYR A 461 -14.13 -34.66 -3.21
N ASP A 462 -15.17 -35.37 -3.70
CA ASP A 462 -15.20 -35.86 -5.08
C ASP A 462 -15.70 -34.85 -6.11
N ASP A 463 -16.47 -33.84 -5.68
CA ASP A 463 -16.97 -32.81 -6.58
C ASP A 463 -15.96 -31.66 -6.73
N TYR A 464 -16.08 -30.59 -5.94
CA TYR A 464 -15.07 -29.52 -5.86
C TYR A 464 -14.17 -29.72 -4.64
N LYS A 465 -12.90 -29.35 -4.78
CA LYS A 465 -11.91 -29.39 -3.71
C LYS A 465 -11.15 -28.06 -3.65
N TRP A 466 -11.72 -27.05 -3.03
CA TRP A 466 -11.11 -25.71 -3.03
C TRP A 466 -9.76 -25.64 -2.30
N GLY A 467 -8.81 -24.94 -2.92
CA GLY A 467 -7.46 -24.74 -2.38
C GLY A 467 -6.89 -23.36 -2.71
N MET A 468 -5.84 -22.97 -1.98
CA MET A 468 -5.13 -21.71 -2.18
C MET A 468 -3.62 -21.95 -2.14
N SER A 469 -2.88 -21.26 -3.00
CA SER A 469 -1.41 -21.20 -2.97
C SER A 469 -0.97 -19.74 -2.93
N ILE A 470 -0.03 -19.42 -2.04
CA ILE A 470 0.47 -18.05 -1.83
C ILE A 470 1.97 -18.01 -2.09
N ASP A 471 2.38 -17.27 -3.11
CA ASP A 471 3.79 -17.05 -3.46
C ASP A 471 4.42 -15.93 -2.61
N LEU A 472 5.32 -16.31 -1.69
CA LEU A 472 6.00 -15.38 -0.81
C LEU A 472 7.15 -14.61 -1.50
N SER A 473 7.60 -15.05 -2.68
CA SER A 473 8.55 -14.30 -3.51
C SER A 473 7.89 -13.07 -4.14
N SER A 474 6.60 -13.17 -4.47
CA SER A 474 5.82 -12.09 -5.09
C SER A 474 5.08 -11.23 -4.06
N CYS A 475 4.91 -11.69 -2.81
CA CYS A 475 4.21 -10.93 -1.78
C CYS A 475 5.04 -9.75 -1.26
N ILE A 476 4.65 -8.53 -1.64
CA ILE A 476 5.31 -7.28 -1.22
C ILE A 476 4.81 -6.73 0.13
N GLY A 477 3.87 -7.41 0.79
CA GLY A 477 3.31 -6.98 2.07
C GLY A 477 2.37 -5.77 2.02
N CYS A 478 1.82 -5.41 0.84
CA CYS A 478 0.99 -4.20 0.65
C CYS A 478 -0.35 -4.17 1.44
N ALA A 479 -0.78 -5.29 2.03
CA ALA A 479 -2.04 -5.43 2.77
C ALA A 479 -3.32 -5.11 1.98
N ALA A 480 -3.25 -4.94 0.66
CA ALA A 480 -4.43 -4.77 -0.20
C ALA A 480 -5.42 -5.96 -0.05
N CYS A 481 -4.88 -7.17 0.12
CA CYS A 481 -5.67 -8.37 0.38
C CYS A 481 -6.49 -8.30 1.69
N THR A 482 -6.00 -7.58 2.71
CA THR A 482 -6.72 -7.35 3.96
C THR A 482 -7.92 -6.43 3.75
N ILE A 483 -7.73 -5.30 3.07
CA ILE A 483 -8.83 -4.36 2.77
C ILE A 483 -9.86 -4.96 1.83
N ALA A 484 -9.46 -5.67 0.78
CA ALA A 484 -10.42 -6.33 -0.10
C ALA A 484 -11.24 -7.38 0.64
N CYS A 485 -10.62 -8.12 1.56
CA CYS A 485 -11.36 -9.06 2.40
C CYS A 485 -12.35 -8.33 3.33
N GLN A 486 -11.97 -7.17 3.88
CA GLN A 486 -12.82 -6.32 4.70
C GLN A 486 -14.03 -5.77 3.94
N ALA A 487 -13.80 -5.22 2.75
CA ALA A 487 -14.85 -4.70 1.87
C ALA A 487 -15.80 -5.81 1.39
N GLU A 488 -15.25 -6.92 0.91
CA GLU A 488 -16.02 -8.05 0.35
C GLU A 488 -16.87 -8.75 1.42
N ASN A 489 -16.31 -8.95 2.61
CA ASN A 489 -16.91 -9.82 3.62
C ASN A 489 -17.52 -9.03 4.78
N ASN A 490 -17.89 -7.76 4.60
CA ASN A 490 -18.56 -6.94 5.62
C ASN A 490 -17.84 -6.94 6.98
N ILE A 491 -16.50 -6.96 6.97
CA ILE A 491 -15.74 -7.07 8.22
C ILE A 491 -15.76 -5.70 8.92
N PRO A 492 -16.20 -5.62 10.19
CA PRO A 492 -16.37 -4.33 10.84
C PRO A 492 -15.03 -3.71 11.20
N VAL A 493 -15.01 -2.37 11.31
CA VAL A 493 -13.83 -1.66 11.80
C VAL A 493 -13.74 -1.74 13.32
N VAL A 494 -12.53 -1.90 13.85
CA VAL A 494 -12.26 -1.86 15.28
C VAL A 494 -11.45 -0.63 15.67
N GLY A 495 -11.97 0.13 16.64
CA GLY A 495 -11.30 1.31 17.18
C GLY A 495 -9.95 0.99 17.83
N LYS A 496 -9.04 1.97 17.79
CA LYS A 496 -7.66 1.91 18.31
C LYS A 496 -7.50 1.18 19.65
N LYS A 497 -8.35 1.51 20.63
CA LYS A 497 -8.30 0.93 21.98
C LYS A 497 -8.47 -0.59 21.98
N GLU A 498 -9.34 -1.10 21.12
CA GLU A 498 -9.64 -2.52 21.04
C GLU A 498 -8.65 -3.25 20.12
N VAL A 499 -8.13 -2.59 19.07
CA VAL A 499 -6.98 -3.11 18.29
C VAL A 499 -5.77 -3.35 19.20
N ARG A 500 -5.43 -2.39 20.08
CA ARG A 500 -4.33 -2.55 21.06
C ARG A 500 -4.53 -3.72 22.01
N ARG A 501 -5.78 -4.13 22.25
CA ARG A 501 -6.14 -5.32 23.06
C ARG A 501 -6.09 -6.63 22.26
N GLY A 502 -5.59 -6.59 21.03
CA GLY A 502 -5.48 -7.75 20.14
C GLY A 502 -6.81 -8.17 19.51
N ARG A 503 -7.73 -7.22 19.29
CA ARG A 503 -9.12 -7.52 18.85
C ARG A 503 -9.46 -7.00 17.46
N ALA A 504 -8.46 -6.63 16.66
CA ALA A 504 -8.65 -6.23 15.26
C ALA A 504 -9.42 -7.31 14.48
N MET A 505 -10.32 -6.91 13.59
CA MET A 505 -11.15 -7.83 12.80
C MET A 505 -10.59 -7.91 11.38
N HIS A 506 -9.48 -8.63 11.20
CA HIS A 506 -8.94 -8.94 9.88
C HIS A 506 -8.86 -10.45 9.67
N TRP A 507 -9.55 -10.94 8.65
CA TRP A 507 -9.65 -12.38 8.32
C TRP A 507 -8.42 -12.91 7.57
N ILE A 508 -7.74 -12.02 6.85
CA ILE A 508 -6.40 -12.22 6.32
C ILE A 508 -5.53 -11.10 6.88
N ARG A 509 -4.50 -11.48 7.64
CA ARG A 509 -3.47 -10.54 8.12
C ARG A 509 -2.20 -10.77 7.33
N VAL A 510 -1.37 -9.74 7.20
CA VAL A 510 -0.04 -9.88 6.61
C VAL A 510 0.96 -9.79 7.76
N ASP A 511 1.52 -10.93 8.13
CA ASP A 511 2.56 -11.00 9.17
C ASP A 511 3.89 -10.53 8.56
N ARG A 512 4.67 -9.77 9.34
CA ARG A 512 6.01 -9.29 8.96
C ARG A 512 7.05 -9.80 9.94
N TYR A 513 8.12 -10.44 9.44
CA TYR A 513 9.24 -10.85 10.27
C TYR A 513 10.54 -10.17 9.86
N TYR A 514 11.35 -9.85 10.86
CA TYR A 514 12.74 -9.46 10.71
C TYR A 514 13.64 -10.67 11.01
N ALA A 515 14.61 -10.90 10.13
CA ALA A 515 15.67 -11.89 10.31
C ALA A 515 17.05 -11.24 10.16
N GLY A 516 18.05 -11.79 10.84
CA GLY A 516 19.42 -11.29 10.82
C GLY A 516 19.66 -10.10 11.74
N ASP A 517 20.63 -9.26 11.35
CA ASP A 517 21.03 -8.09 12.11
C ASP A 517 19.89 -7.07 12.28
N ARG A 518 19.88 -6.36 13.41
CA ARG A 518 18.80 -5.43 13.75
C ARG A 518 18.87 -4.12 12.96
N ASP A 519 20.06 -3.65 12.64
CA ASP A 519 20.26 -2.41 11.90
C ASP A 519 20.20 -2.66 10.39
N ARG A 520 20.39 -3.90 9.96
CA ARG A 520 20.25 -4.37 8.56
C ARG A 520 19.44 -5.66 8.44
N PRO A 521 18.15 -5.65 8.84
CA PRO A 521 17.36 -6.87 8.85
C PRO A 521 16.86 -7.20 7.45
N ARG A 522 16.81 -8.50 7.17
CA ARG A 522 15.96 -9.04 6.11
C ARG A 522 14.52 -8.98 6.57
N THR A 523 13.64 -8.42 5.74
CA THR A 523 12.20 -8.35 6.02
C THR A 523 11.47 -9.33 5.12
N VAL A 524 10.59 -10.14 5.72
CA VAL A 524 9.76 -11.11 4.99
C VAL A 524 8.30 -10.94 5.39
N PHE A 525 7.40 -11.19 4.44
CA PHE A 525 5.96 -11.06 4.63
C PHE A 525 5.28 -12.40 4.44
N GLN A 526 4.21 -12.65 5.19
CA GLN A 526 3.37 -13.84 5.05
C GLN A 526 1.90 -13.46 5.25
N PRO A 527 1.08 -13.45 4.19
CA PRO A 527 -0.36 -13.36 4.34
C PRO A 527 -0.89 -14.64 4.98
N VAL A 528 -1.60 -14.51 6.10
CA VAL A 528 -2.16 -15.63 6.88
C VAL A 528 -3.68 -15.51 6.95
N PRO A 529 -4.41 -16.13 6.00
CA PRO A 529 -5.86 -16.33 6.10
C PRO A 529 -6.19 -17.55 6.97
N CYS A 530 -7.47 -17.92 7.07
CA CYS A 530 -7.81 -19.30 7.46
C CYS A 530 -7.29 -20.29 6.42
N MET A 531 -6.58 -21.32 6.88
CA MET A 531 -5.98 -22.32 6.00
C MET A 531 -6.97 -23.37 5.48
N GLN A 532 -8.22 -23.35 5.96
CA GLN A 532 -9.26 -24.35 5.66
C GLN A 532 -8.72 -25.79 5.83
N CYS A 533 -8.17 -26.05 7.02
CA CYS A 533 -7.58 -27.33 7.42
C CYS A 533 -8.56 -28.48 7.27
N GLU A 534 -8.21 -29.56 6.54
CA GLU A 534 -9.07 -30.76 6.46
C GLU A 534 -9.21 -31.46 7.83
N HIS A 535 -8.14 -31.42 8.63
CA HIS A 535 -8.17 -31.81 10.04
C HIS A 535 -8.25 -30.54 10.87
N ALA A 536 -9.43 -29.92 10.93
CA ALA A 536 -9.63 -28.64 11.59
C ALA A 536 -9.79 -28.79 13.11
N PRO A 537 -8.76 -28.49 13.92
CA PRO A 537 -8.88 -28.55 15.39
C PRO A 537 -9.93 -27.57 15.93
N CYS A 538 -10.27 -26.53 15.16
CA CYS A 538 -11.25 -25.53 15.55
C CYS A 538 -12.72 -26.00 15.41
N GLU A 539 -13.00 -27.11 14.74
CA GLU A 539 -14.36 -27.67 14.60
C GLU A 539 -14.73 -28.55 15.79
N GLU A 540 -13.87 -29.52 16.11
CA GLU A 540 -14.06 -30.48 17.21
C GLU A 540 -14.33 -29.82 18.58
N VAL A 541 -13.88 -28.58 18.75
CA VAL A 541 -14.01 -27.82 19.99
C VAL A 541 -15.25 -26.92 20.05
N CYS A 542 -16.08 -26.93 19.00
CA CYS A 542 -17.30 -26.13 18.95
C CYS A 542 -18.48 -26.93 19.52
N PRO A 543 -18.99 -26.62 20.74
CA PRO A 543 -20.03 -27.43 21.40
C PRO A 543 -21.41 -27.34 20.74
N VAL A 544 -21.57 -26.48 19.73
CA VAL A 544 -22.83 -26.23 19.04
C VAL A 544 -22.72 -26.42 17.53
N GLU A 545 -21.59 -26.96 17.05
CA GLU A 545 -21.35 -27.24 15.62
C GLU A 545 -21.53 -26.00 14.73
N ALA A 546 -21.10 -24.84 15.23
CA ALA A 546 -21.09 -23.60 14.44
C ALA A 546 -19.91 -23.54 13.45
N SER A 547 -18.96 -24.47 13.55
CA SER A 547 -17.87 -24.66 12.58
C SER A 547 -17.86 -26.11 12.15
N VAL A 548 -18.03 -26.35 10.86
CA VAL A 548 -18.14 -27.67 10.24
C VAL A 548 -17.53 -27.64 8.84
N HIS A 549 -17.05 -28.78 8.34
CA HIS A 549 -16.72 -28.92 6.92
C HIS A 549 -17.97 -29.10 6.07
N ASP A 550 -17.95 -28.54 4.86
CA ASP A 550 -18.88 -28.91 3.79
C ASP A 550 -18.30 -30.01 2.88
N ALA A 551 -19.12 -30.46 1.91
CA ALA A 551 -18.74 -31.50 0.97
C ALA A 551 -17.64 -31.08 -0.04
N GLU A 552 -17.28 -29.79 -0.09
CA GLU A 552 -16.19 -29.27 -0.94
C GLU A 552 -14.87 -29.07 -0.17
N GLY A 553 -14.90 -29.37 1.13
CA GLY A 553 -13.75 -29.26 2.04
C GLY A 553 -13.50 -27.83 2.52
N LEU A 554 -14.49 -26.93 2.42
CA LEU A 554 -14.42 -25.66 3.10
C LEU A 554 -14.76 -25.87 4.57
N ASN A 555 -13.94 -25.32 5.47
CA ASN A 555 -14.38 -25.14 6.84
C ASN A 555 -15.40 -23.99 6.83
N VAL A 556 -16.66 -24.24 7.14
CA VAL A 556 -17.74 -23.24 7.12
C VAL A 556 -17.97 -22.71 8.53
N GLN A 557 -17.99 -21.38 8.69
CA GLN A 557 -18.37 -20.73 9.94
C GLN A 557 -19.83 -20.28 9.84
N VAL A 558 -20.73 -21.00 10.50
CA VAL A 558 -22.15 -20.69 10.56
C VAL A 558 -22.38 -19.64 11.65
N TYR A 559 -22.47 -18.37 11.24
CA TYR A 559 -22.44 -17.22 12.16
C TYR A 559 -23.58 -17.22 13.19
N ASN A 560 -24.81 -17.53 12.75
CA ASN A 560 -26.02 -17.55 13.58
C ASN A 560 -26.06 -18.70 14.61
N ARG A 561 -25.26 -19.76 14.43
CA ARG A 561 -25.14 -20.86 15.38
C ARG A 561 -24.11 -20.61 16.49
N CYS A 562 -23.18 -19.68 16.26
CA CYS A 562 -22.09 -19.40 17.19
C CYS A 562 -22.60 -18.77 18.50
N ILE A 563 -22.39 -19.46 19.63
CA ILE A 563 -22.73 -18.96 20.97
C ILE A 563 -21.57 -18.23 21.68
N GLY A 564 -20.45 -18.02 20.99
CA GLY A 564 -19.36 -17.17 21.49
C GLY A 564 -18.47 -17.75 22.59
N THR A 565 -18.33 -19.08 22.69
CA THR A 565 -17.38 -19.72 23.63
C THR A 565 -15.92 -19.34 23.37
N ARG A 566 -15.59 -18.98 22.12
CA ARG A 566 -14.25 -18.60 21.61
C ARG A 566 -13.22 -19.73 21.57
N PHE A 567 -13.59 -20.95 21.97
CA PHE A 567 -12.63 -22.05 22.08
C PHE A 567 -12.05 -22.49 20.72
N CYS A 568 -12.82 -22.32 19.64
CA CYS A 568 -12.35 -22.51 18.27
C CYS A 568 -11.16 -21.60 17.89
N SER A 569 -11.02 -20.40 18.49
CA SER A 569 -9.83 -19.56 18.30
C SER A 569 -8.64 -20.08 19.09
N ASN A 570 -8.86 -20.55 20.31
CA ASN A 570 -7.79 -21.13 21.15
C ASN A 570 -7.16 -22.35 20.46
N ASN A 571 -7.98 -23.25 19.91
CA ASN A 571 -7.49 -24.48 19.28
C ASN A 571 -6.98 -24.26 17.85
N CYS A 572 -7.33 -23.15 17.20
CA CYS A 572 -6.77 -22.82 15.88
C CYS A 572 -5.28 -22.44 16.03
N PRO A 573 -4.33 -23.20 15.45
CA PRO A 573 -2.90 -22.96 15.65
C PRO A 573 -2.46 -21.61 15.04
N TYR A 574 -3.12 -21.18 13.97
CA TYR A 574 -2.81 -19.92 13.26
C TYR A 574 -3.42 -18.67 13.88
N LYS A 575 -4.32 -18.83 14.88
CA LYS A 575 -5.07 -17.72 15.52
C LYS A 575 -5.70 -16.78 14.48
N VAL A 576 -6.42 -17.35 13.51
CA VAL A 576 -7.10 -16.64 12.38
C VAL A 576 -8.61 -16.52 12.55
N ARG A 577 -9.16 -17.11 13.63
CA ARG A 577 -10.54 -16.91 14.06
C ARG A 577 -10.63 -15.56 14.81
N ARG A 578 -11.54 -14.70 14.39
CA ARG A 578 -11.70 -13.30 14.86
C ARG A 578 -13.05 -13.16 15.55
N PHE A 579 -13.07 -12.59 16.75
CA PHE A 579 -14.27 -12.59 17.59
C PHE A 579 -14.88 -11.18 17.70
N ASN A 580 -16.18 -11.08 17.46
CA ASN A 580 -16.95 -9.85 17.71
C ASN A 580 -17.14 -9.64 19.22
N PHE A 581 -16.15 -9.05 19.90
CA PHE A 581 -16.24 -8.73 21.33
C PHE A 581 -17.37 -7.76 21.65
N PHE A 582 -17.61 -6.80 20.75
CA PHE A 582 -18.70 -5.85 20.83
C PHE A 582 -19.58 -5.96 19.58
N HIS A 583 -20.67 -5.21 19.57
CA HIS A 583 -21.53 -5.12 18.39
C HIS A 583 -20.94 -4.07 17.44
N TYR A 584 -19.82 -4.40 16.80
CA TYR A 584 -19.07 -3.44 15.97
C TYR A 584 -19.86 -2.93 14.75
N ALA A 585 -20.80 -3.72 14.23
CA ALA A 585 -21.62 -3.34 13.08
C ALA A 585 -22.92 -2.56 13.42
N ARG A 586 -23.16 -2.23 14.71
CA ARG A 586 -24.38 -1.57 15.17
C ARG A 586 -24.37 -0.08 14.85
N ASP A 587 -25.53 0.46 14.45
CA ASP A 587 -25.83 1.90 14.37
C ASP A 587 -25.00 2.71 13.33
N GLU A 588 -24.86 2.19 12.10
CA GLU A 588 -24.34 2.96 10.95
C GLU A 588 -25.29 2.90 9.73
N PRO A 589 -26.48 3.54 9.79
CA PRO A 589 -27.45 3.50 8.68
C PRO A 589 -26.88 3.99 7.35
N GLY A 590 -25.97 4.98 7.40
CA GLY A 590 -25.29 5.52 6.23
C GLY A 590 -24.33 4.55 5.54
N LEU A 591 -23.94 3.44 6.19
CA LEU A 591 -23.03 2.44 5.60
C LEU A 591 -23.75 1.17 5.14
N ALA A 592 -25.09 1.11 5.24
CA ALA A 592 -25.84 -0.07 4.81
C ALA A 592 -25.61 -0.39 3.32
N ALA A 593 -25.58 0.64 2.47
CA ALA A 593 -25.36 0.50 1.02
C ALA A 593 -23.93 0.08 0.65
N GLN A 594 -22.96 0.24 1.56
CA GLN A 594 -21.58 -0.21 1.36
C GLN A 594 -21.42 -1.73 1.54
N ARG A 595 -22.33 -2.36 2.28
CA ARG A 595 -22.21 -3.77 2.68
C ARG A 595 -22.59 -4.69 1.53
N ASN A 596 -21.80 -5.74 1.33
CA ASN A 596 -22.09 -6.81 0.40
C ASN A 596 -23.40 -7.52 0.82
N PRO A 597 -24.45 -7.52 -0.01
CA PRO A 597 -25.73 -8.14 0.34
C PRO A 597 -25.64 -9.66 0.47
N GLU A 598 -24.64 -10.29 -0.16
CA GLU A 598 -24.46 -11.75 -0.17
C GLU A 598 -23.69 -12.27 1.05
N VAL A 599 -23.29 -11.39 1.98
CA VAL A 599 -22.53 -11.78 3.18
C VAL A 599 -23.24 -11.30 4.44
N THR A 600 -23.53 -12.24 5.36
CA THR A 600 -24.11 -11.92 6.67
C THR A 600 -23.31 -10.82 7.37
N VAL A 601 -23.97 -9.78 7.87
CA VAL A 601 -23.37 -8.83 8.82
C VAL A 601 -23.45 -9.44 10.22
N ARG A 602 -22.32 -9.58 10.91
CA ARG A 602 -22.28 -10.32 12.17
C ARG A 602 -22.63 -9.43 13.36
N MET A 603 -23.32 -10.04 14.31
CA MET A 603 -23.62 -9.46 15.61
C MET A 603 -22.48 -9.67 16.62
N ARG A 604 -22.58 -9.04 17.79
CA ARG A 604 -21.70 -9.34 18.93
C ARG A 604 -21.74 -10.82 19.31
N GLY A 605 -20.64 -11.33 19.87
CA GLY A 605 -20.58 -12.68 20.42
C GLY A 605 -20.35 -13.78 19.38
N VAL A 606 -20.08 -13.41 18.12
CA VAL A 606 -19.92 -14.37 17.02
C VAL A 606 -18.46 -14.41 16.55
N MET A 607 -17.97 -15.62 16.27
CA MET A 607 -16.67 -15.85 15.66
C MET A 607 -16.74 -15.74 14.14
N GLU A 608 -15.70 -15.19 13.55
CA GLU A 608 -15.50 -15.03 12.12
C GLU A 608 -14.16 -15.61 11.68
N LYS A 609 -14.02 -15.85 10.38
CA LYS A 609 -12.76 -16.25 9.73
C LYS A 609 -12.88 -16.08 8.23
N CYS A 610 -11.75 -16.11 7.53
CA CYS A 610 -11.73 -16.27 6.07
C CYS A 610 -12.55 -17.50 5.67
N SER A 611 -13.50 -17.29 4.75
CA SER A 611 -14.40 -18.31 4.20
C SER A 611 -14.00 -18.76 2.80
N TYR A 612 -12.82 -18.35 2.30
CA TYR A 612 -12.49 -18.39 0.87
C TYR A 612 -13.50 -17.65 -0.01
N CYS A 613 -14.12 -16.60 0.53
CA CYS A 613 -15.17 -15.83 -0.16
C CYS A 613 -16.29 -16.76 -0.65
N VAL A 614 -16.85 -17.57 0.25
CA VAL A 614 -17.90 -18.57 -0.05
C VAL A 614 -19.08 -18.00 -0.85
N GLN A 615 -19.41 -16.73 -0.69
CA GLN A 615 -20.41 -16.03 -1.48
C GLN A 615 -20.07 -15.98 -2.98
N ARG A 616 -18.78 -15.86 -3.35
CA ARG A 616 -18.33 -15.91 -4.74
C ARG A 616 -18.35 -17.33 -5.28
N ILE A 617 -17.95 -18.30 -4.46
CA ILE A 617 -18.05 -19.73 -4.79
C ILE A 617 -19.52 -20.10 -5.05
N ALA A 618 -20.43 -19.72 -4.15
CA ALA A 618 -21.85 -20.02 -4.26
C ALA A 618 -22.47 -19.39 -5.51
N THR A 619 -22.18 -18.13 -5.80
CA THR A 619 -22.67 -17.47 -7.03
C THR A 619 -22.19 -18.18 -8.29
N ALA A 620 -20.90 -18.52 -8.39
CA ALA A 620 -20.38 -19.24 -9.54
C ALA A 620 -20.99 -20.64 -9.67
N ARG A 621 -21.16 -21.36 -8.54
CA ARG A 621 -21.81 -22.67 -8.51
C ARG A 621 -23.24 -22.60 -9.05
N ILE A 622 -24.05 -21.65 -8.55
CA ILE A 622 -25.43 -21.47 -9.00
C ILE A 622 -25.50 -21.19 -10.51
N LEU A 623 -24.58 -20.38 -11.04
CA LEU A 623 -24.52 -20.08 -12.48
C LEU A 623 -24.11 -21.31 -13.30
N ALA A 624 -23.10 -22.05 -12.85
CA ALA A 624 -22.60 -23.25 -13.50
C ALA A 624 -23.66 -24.38 -13.50
N ASP A 625 -24.36 -24.57 -12.37
CA ASP A 625 -25.46 -25.53 -12.22
C ASP A 625 -26.62 -25.21 -13.17
N ARG A 626 -27.00 -23.92 -13.28
CA ARG A 626 -28.04 -23.47 -14.23
C ARG A 626 -27.65 -23.78 -15.68
N GLU A 627 -26.37 -23.73 -15.98
CA GLU A 627 -25.80 -24.00 -17.31
C GLU A 627 -25.42 -25.48 -17.51
N ASN A 628 -25.65 -26.34 -16.52
CA ASN A 628 -25.28 -27.75 -16.49
C ASN A 628 -23.80 -27.99 -16.85
N ARG A 629 -22.91 -27.17 -16.29
CA ARG A 629 -21.45 -27.28 -16.47
C ARG A 629 -20.72 -27.19 -15.13
N ARG A 630 -19.45 -27.56 -15.12
CA ARG A 630 -18.57 -27.28 -13.97
C ARG A 630 -18.11 -25.82 -13.96
N ILE A 631 -17.73 -25.36 -12.79
CA ILE A 631 -17.04 -24.07 -12.59
C ILE A 631 -15.66 -24.16 -13.24
N ALA A 632 -15.28 -23.15 -14.03
CA ALA A 632 -13.94 -23.06 -14.61
C ALA A 632 -12.93 -22.45 -13.62
N ASP A 633 -11.63 -22.77 -13.74
CA ASP A 633 -10.56 -22.34 -12.82
C ASP A 633 -10.56 -20.83 -12.50
N SER A 634 -10.80 -19.98 -13.51
CA SER A 634 -10.79 -18.52 -13.36
C SER A 634 -12.16 -17.90 -13.08
N GLU A 635 -13.22 -18.71 -12.93
CA GLU A 635 -14.58 -18.22 -12.70
C GLU A 635 -14.81 -17.80 -11.24
N VAL A 636 -14.13 -18.45 -10.29
CA VAL A 636 -14.12 -18.03 -8.89
C VAL A 636 -12.80 -17.35 -8.53
N VAL A 637 -12.83 -16.02 -8.51
CA VAL A 637 -11.69 -15.21 -8.04
C VAL A 637 -12.02 -14.64 -6.66
N THR A 638 -11.28 -15.07 -5.64
CA THR A 638 -11.46 -14.54 -4.28
C THR A 638 -11.07 -13.05 -4.19
N ALA A 639 -11.62 -12.30 -3.24
CA ALA A 639 -11.32 -10.87 -3.12
C ALA A 639 -9.84 -10.58 -2.87
N CYS A 640 -9.15 -11.42 -2.08
CA CYS A 640 -7.72 -11.27 -1.83
C CYS A 640 -6.86 -11.60 -3.07
N GLN A 641 -7.30 -12.53 -3.93
CA GLN A 641 -6.66 -12.81 -5.22
C GLN A 641 -6.88 -11.67 -6.22
N ALA A 642 -8.13 -11.19 -6.36
CA ALA A 642 -8.51 -10.16 -7.33
C ALA A 642 -7.74 -8.84 -7.13
N VAL A 643 -7.47 -8.46 -5.88
CA VAL A 643 -6.81 -7.19 -5.56
C VAL A 643 -5.28 -7.29 -5.52
N CYS A 644 -4.70 -8.49 -5.50
CA CYS A 644 -3.27 -8.66 -5.28
C CYS A 644 -2.48 -8.17 -6.51
N PRO A 645 -1.74 -7.05 -6.43
CA PRO A 645 -1.12 -6.45 -7.62
C PRO A 645 -0.02 -7.34 -8.20
N THR A 646 0.60 -8.18 -7.36
CA THR A 646 1.65 -9.11 -7.75
C THR A 646 1.16 -10.52 -8.03
N ARG A 647 -0.17 -10.77 -7.96
CA ARG A 647 -0.79 -12.09 -8.18
C ARG A 647 -0.16 -13.20 -7.33
N ALA A 648 0.26 -12.84 -6.10
CA ALA A 648 0.86 -13.75 -5.14
C ALA A 648 -0.13 -14.84 -4.69
N ILE A 649 -1.41 -14.50 -4.55
CA ILE A 649 -2.47 -15.43 -4.12
C ILE A 649 -3.14 -16.03 -5.35
N VAL A 650 -3.22 -17.34 -5.43
CA VAL A 650 -4.03 -18.08 -6.41
C VAL A 650 -4.96 -19.04 -5.68
N PHE A 651 -6.21 -19.05 -6.09
CA PHE A 651 -7.28 -19.90 -5.57
C PHE A 651 -7.94 -20.63 -6.73
N GLY A 652 -8.37 -21.86 -6.50
CA GLY A 652 -9.03 -22.69 -7.51
C GLY A 652 -9.41 -24.08 -6.98
N ASP A 653 -9.95 -24.91 -7.88
CA ASP A 653 -10.33 -26.29 -7.59
C ASP A 653 -9.10 -27.22 -7.69
N LEU A 654 -8.81 -27.96 -6.63
CA LEU A 654 -7.74 -28.95 -6.57
C LEU A 654 -8.11 -30.26 -7.28
N ASN A 655 -9.39 -30.50 -7.57
CA ASN A 655 -9.81 -31.66 -8.37
C ASN A 655 -9.65 -31.43 -9.87
N ASP A 656 -9.52 -30.17 -10.32
CA ASP A 656 -9.13 -29.86 -11.69
C ASP A 656 -7.60 -29.92 -11.84
N PRO A 657 -7.02 -30.96 -12.48
CA PRO A 657 -5.58 -31.10 -12.61
C PRO A 657 -4.92 -30.00 -13.44
N ALA A 658 -5.69 -29.27 -14.26
CA ALA A 658 -5.20 -28.17 -15.08
C ALA A 658 -5.24 -26.81 -14.35
N SER A 659 -5.83 -26.74 -13.16
CA SER A 659 -5.99 -25.50 -12.40
C SER A 659 -4.66 -24.84 -12.06
N GLU A 660 -4.64 -23.51 -12.04
CA GLU A 660 -3.42 -22.77 -11.72
C GLU A 660 -2.95 -23.04 -10.29
N VAL A 661 -3.88 -23.32 -9.37
CA VAL A 661 -3.54 -23.68 -7.98
C VAL A 661 -2.81 -25.03 -7.91
N ASN A 662 -3.20 -26.03 -8.72
CA ASN A 662 -2.50 -27.31 -8.77
C ASN A 662 -1.10 -27.18 -9.36
N LYS A 663 -0.92 -26.37 -10.42
CA LYS A 663 0.42 -26.09 -10.97
C LYS A 663 1.35 -25.50 -9.93
N ARG A 664 0.86 -24.58 -9.09
CA ARG A 664 1.65 -23.99 -8.00
C ARG A 664 1.95 -24.99 -6.90
N LYS A 665 0.96 -25.76 -6.46
CA LYS A 665 1.12 -26.79 -5.41
C LYS A 665 1.97 -27.98 -5.84
N ALA A 666 2.10 -28.23 -7.14
CA ALA A 666 3.01 -29.23 -7.69
C ALA A 666 4.49 -28.80 -7.62
N SER A 667 4.77 -27.54 -7.26
CA SER A 667 6.14 -27.09 -7.05
C SER A 667 6.82 -27.90 -5.94
N PRO A 668 8.08 -28.34 -6.10
CA PRO A 668 8.83 -29.02 -5.04
C PRO A 668 9.12 -28.12 -3.83
N PHE A 669 8.81 -26.81 -3.95
CA PHE A 669 8.95 -25.85 -2.87
C PHE A 669 7.64 -25.57 -2.12
N ASP A 670 6.50 -26.10 -2.56
CA ASP A 670 5.22 -25.91 -1.87
C ASP A 670 5.32 -26.45 -0.44
N TYR A 671 4.80 -25.69 0.52
CA TYR A 671 4.80 -26.13 1.91
C TYR A 671 3.56 -25.68 2.68
N ALA A 672 3.18 -26.53 3.63
CA ALA A 672 2.16 -26.25 4.62
C ALA A 672 2.74 -25.54 5.86
N LEU A 673 2.09 -24.47 6.31
CA LEU A 673 2.45 -23.81 7.56
C LEU A 673 2.05 -24.68 8.76
N LEU A 674 2.99 -24.95 9.67
CA LEU A 674 2.80 -25.84 10.84
C LEU A 674 2.35 -27.26 10.45
N ALA A 675 2.96 -27.81 9.41
CA ALA A 675 2.66 -29.15 8.88
C ALA A 675 2.81 -30.26 9.94
N GLU A 676 3.70 -30.07 10.90
CA GLU A 676 3.96 -30.98 12.02
C GLU A 676 2.73 -31.25 12.90
N LEU A 677 1.71 -30.38 12.85
CA LEU A 677 0.45 -30.55 13.58
C LEU A 677 -0.58 -31.42 12.83
N ASN A 678 -0.26 -31.88 11.62
CA ASN A 678 -1.14 -32.67 10.74
C ASN A 678 -2.55 -32.08 10.56
N THR A 679 -2.66 -30.74 10.48
CA THR A 679 -3.97 -30.08 10.23
C THR A 679 -4.40 -30.16 8.76
N ARG A 680 -3.51 -30.61 7.85
CA ARG A 680 -3.72 -30.70 6.40
C ARG A 680 -4.33 -29.43 5.81
N PRO A 681 -3.60 -28.29 5.85
CA PRO A 681 -4.11 -27.02 5.36
C PRO A 681 -4.32 -27.03 3.85
N ARG A 682 -5.44 -26.46 3.38
CA ARG A 682 -5.71 -26.23 1.95
C ARG A 682 -4.98 -25.01 1.40
N THR A 683 -4.65 -24.03 2.24
CA THR A 683 -3.70 -22.97 1.91
C THR A 683 -2.27 -23.48 2.11
N THR A 684 -1.45 -23.41 1.05
CA THR A 684 0.00 -23.65 1.12
C THR A 684 0.77 -22.46 0.57
N TYR A 685 2.08 -22.48 0.74
CA TYR A 685 2.97 -21.39 0.41
C TYR A 685 4.10 -21.85 -0.50
N LEU A 686 4.50 -20.99 -1.44
CA LEU A 686 5.82 -21.07 -2.05
C LEU A 686 6.78 -20.19 -1.24
N PRO A 687 8.05 -20.60 -1.02
CA PRO A 687 9.01 -19.85 -0.24
C PRO A 687 9.37 -18.53 -0.93
N LYS A 688 10.01 -17.64 -0.16
CA LYS A 688 10.67 -16.48 -0.75
C LYS A 688 12.00 -16.92 -1.38
N ILE A 689 12.12 -16.81 -2.69
CA ILE A 689 13.36 -17.01 -3.40
C ILE A 689 14.13 -15.68 -3.38
N THR A 690 15.43 -15.69 -3.06
CA THR A 690 16.30 -14.50 -3.10
C THR A 690 17.40 -14.66 -4.14
N ASN A 691 17.73 -13.57 -4.82
CA ASN A 691 18.77 -13.50 -5.85
C ASN A 691 20.02 -12.75 -5.34
N ALA A 692 20.41 -13.03 -4.10
CA ALA A 692 21.50 -12.35 -3.42
C ALA A 692 22.89 -12.82 -3.92
N ILE A 693 23.80 -11.86 -4.07
CA ILE A 693 25.24 -12.08 -4.25
C ILE A 693 25.87 -12.48 -2.90
N PRO A 694 26.51 -13.65 -2.80
CA PRO A 694 27.19 -14.07 -1.57
C PRO A 694 28.24 -13.04 -1.12
N GLY A 695 28.27 -12.74 0.18
CA GLY A 695 29.24 -11.83 0.79
C GLY A 695 28.89 -10.33 0.73
N LEU A 696 27.93 -9.93 -0.11
CA LEU A 696 27.48 -8.53 -0.21
C LEU A 696 26.47 -8.14 0.90
N GLU A 697 25.87 -9.13 1.57
CA GLU A 697 24.90 -8.90 2.66
C GLU A 697 25.56 -8.34 3.95
N ALA A 698 26.89 -8.41 4.06
CA ALA A 698 27.65 -7.97 5.23
C ALA A 698 28.13 -6.50 5.15
N THR A 699 28.02 -5.85 3.99
CA THR A 699 28.49 -4.47 3.71
C THR A 699 27.35 -3.49 3.62
#